data_AF-A0A9P6RNW5-F1
#
_entry.id   AF-A0A9P6RNW5-F1
#
_cell.length_a   1.000
_cell.length_b   1.000
_cell.length_c   1.000
_cell.angle_alpha   90.00
_cell.angle_beta   90.00
_cell.angle_gamma   90.00
#
_symmetry.space_group_name_H-M   'P 1'
#
loop_
_entity.id
_entity.type
_entity.pdbx_description
1 polymer ?
#
loop_
_entity_poly.entity_id
_entity_poly.type
_entity_poly.pdbx_seq_one_letter_code
_entity_poly.pdbx_strand_id
1 'polypeptide(L)'
;MQGAGNDFIVLDGIRQSFALTPSQIRWLADRHFGIGADQVLLIERPSRVDADFKYRIFNADGGEVEHCGNGARCFVKFVHAAKLTQQREIRVEVQQGLITLALQANGEVCVNMGTPVFNPRDVPFDPDQLASRTDGCDTIWPLELNGKQAWLSVLSMGNPHAVQHVADIDTAPVLSDGALIEAHARFRQRVNAGFMQIVRRDLIKLRVYERGVGETLACGTGACAAAVTAIRRGLVDSPVTVSMRGGQLTIIWQGAEVHMIGPAVTVFKEYLLAHPEFFEHHAELLAAVRLASPHNGRVVSLQERQMDILRAKNNQLELRLAQLMHHGQKNDGLMFKLGILAKRILAEEKPDAVPQLIEQVLREVFGVAAAVRIWGAAVLYAQADFVLSPKHEVGLFANQLTAPYCGNNPELDVTQWLTADEESDVVLESFALVALRKPHCDETNAFGLLLVGSPDPQHFQAGMATDFLSYIGVLRVAVATVTAPADPIAGYLDSLVYERKLSKHTWTSYAHELAQLVALADTRALNELTPANIREGVIQAHAQGLSARSIAHRLSVWRSFYRWWALHTALETNPVATVRAPKRARALPKALSVDDTKTMMEASQSKLPQALRDGAMVELFYSSGLRLAELINLDLKYKEHANGDRSAGWLDLPGKQVHVTGKGNRQRTVPIGSKAIAALKAWLAVRPQFIRADAQPLFLSSQGRRISPSSVKKRVKRVALAAGIAANVHSHVLRHSFASHVLQSSGDLRAVQEMLGHASIAATQIYTSLDFQHLANVYDQAHPRARKRS
;
A
#
# COMPACT_ATOMS: atom_id res chain seq x y z
N MET A 1 20.83 -11.26 -7.27
CA MET A 1 21.35 -9.86 -7.24
C MET A 1 22.21 -9.67 -8.47
N GLN A 2 22.45 -8.46 -8.96
CA GLN A 2 23.43 -8.24 -10.03
C GLN A 2 24.46 -7.18 -9.65
N GLY A 3 25.71 -7.41 -10.08
CA GLY A 3 26.80 -6.45 -9.98
C GLY A 3 27.42 -6.23 -11.35
N ALA A 4 27.20 -5.05 -11.94
CA ALA A 4 27.66 -4.68 -13.28
C ALA A 4 27.31 -5.72 -14.37
N GLY A 5 26.11 -6.29 -14.32
CA GLY A 5 25.59 -7.22 -15.33
C GLY A 5 25.81 -8.71 -15.03
N ASN A 6 26.55 -9.07 -13.97
CA ASN A 6 26.70 -10.46 -13.54
C ASN A 6 25.62 -10.83 -12.53
N ASP A 7 24.93 -11.93 -12.74
CA ASP A 7 23.87 -12.47 -11.89
C ASP A 7 24.45 -13.32 -10.74
N PHE A 8 23.92 -13.08 -9.55
CA PHE A 8 24.35 -13.72 -8.31
C PHE A 8 23.17 -14.29 -7.52
N ILE A 9 23.28 -15.55 -7.11
CA ILE A 9 22.49 -16.12 -6.01
C ILE A 9 23.23 -15.85 -4.72
N VAL A 10 22.57 -15.28 -3.70
CA VAL A 10 23.19 -14.97 -2.41
C VAL A 10 22.46 -15.73 -1.30
N LEU A 11 23.20 -16.54 -0.54
CA LEU A 11 22.68 -17.43 0.50
C LEU A 11 23.12 -16.96 1.89
N ASP A 12 22.14 -16.82 2.80
CA ASP A 12 22.34 -16.41 4.20
C ASP A 12 22.70 -17.62 5.09
N GLY A 13 23.99 -17.98 5.09
CA GLY A 13 24.58 -18.97 5.98
C GLY A 13 24.89 -18.46 7.40
N ILE A 14 24.47 -17.24 7.77
CA ILE A 14 24.63 -16.72 9.15
C ILE A 14 23.50 -17.24 10.04
N ARG A 15 22.28 -17.21 9.51
CA ARG A 15 21.06 -17.65 10.20
C ARG A 15 20.69 -19.10 9.91
N GLN A 16 21.27 -19.69 8.88
CA GLN A 16 21.00 -21.04 8.41
C GLN A 16 22.33 -21.75 8.10
N SER A 17 22.34 -23.07 8.04
CA SER A 17 23.53 -23.84 7.66
C SER A 17 23.28 -24.53 6.32
N PHE A 18 24.25 -24.43 5.41
CA PHE A 18 24.19 -25.01 4.08
C PHE A 18 25.42 -25.86 3.83
N ALA A 19 25.23 -27.14 3.49
CA ALA A 19 26.28 -28.01 2.99
C ALA A 19 26.04 -28.25 1.49
N LEU A 20 26.46 -27.30 0.66
CA LEU A 20 26.23 -27.36 -0.79
C LEU A 20 27.27 -28.24 -1.47
N THR A 21 26.79 -29.19 -2.27
CA THR A 21 27.63 -29.97 -3.18
C THR A 21 27.84 -29.22 -4.50
N PRO A 22 28.92 -29.51 -5.25
CA PRO A 22 29.11 -28.93 -6.59
C PRO A 22 27.94 -29.19 -7.54
N SER A 23 27.28 -30.35 -7.43
CA SER A 23 26.09 -30.66 -8.22
C SER A 23 24.90 -29.77 -7.87
N GLN A 24 24.70 -29.45 -6.60
CA GLN A 24 23.65 -28.52 -6.17
C GLN A 24 23.95 -27.09 -6.63
N ILE A 25 25.22 -26.66 -6.60
CA ILE A 25 25.62 -25.35 -7.11
C ILE A 25 25.36 -25.25 -8.60
N ARG A 26 25.77 -26.27 -9.39
CA ARG A 26 25.45 -26.33 -10.83
C ARG A 26 23.96 -26.24 -11.09
N TRP A 27 23.16 -26.99 -10.34
CA TRP A 27 21.72 -26.96 -10.49
C TRP A 27 21.13 -25.60 -10.12
N LEU A 28 21.60 -24.95 -9.05
CA LEU A 28 21.15 -23.61 -8.68
C LEU A 28 21.49 -22.57 -9.76
N ALA A 29 22.70 -22.63 -10.31
CA ALA A 29 23.20 -21.70 -11.31
C ALA A 29 22.64 -21.95 -12.73
N ASP A 30 22.10 -23.15 -13.00
CA ASP A 30 21.50 -23.49 -14.29
C ASP A 30 20.36 -22.52 -14.64
N ARG A 31 20.47 -21.86 -15.81
CA ARG A 31 19.53 -20.83 -16.25
C ARG A 31 18.21 -21.39 -16.81
N HIS A 32 18.14 -22.67 -17.13
CA HIS A 32 16.96 -23.32 -17.72
C HIS A 32 16.13 -24.07 -16.68
N PHE A 33 16.80 -24.75 -15.75
CA PHE A 33 16.14 -25.63 -14.76
C PHE A 33 16.32 -25.15 -13.31
N GLY A 34 17.29 -24.27 -13.08
CA GLY A 34 17.62 -23.72 -11.78
C GLY A 34 17.06 -22.33 -11.55
N ILE A 35 17.68 -21.62 -10.60
CA ILE A 35 17.39 -20.19 -10.36
C ILE A 35 18.02 -19.33 -11.47
N GLY A 36 19.19 -19.76 -11.98
CA GLY A 36 19.92 -19.05 -13.02
C GLY A 36 20.80 -17.94 -12.44
N ALA A 37 22.12 -18.14 -12.46
CA ALA A 37 23.09 -17.12 -12.09
C ALA A 37 24.48 -17.45 -12.67
N ASP A 38 25.33 -16.43 -12.78
CA ASP A 38 26.73 -16.63 -13.15
C ASP A 38 27.54 -17.23 -11.98
N GLN A 39 27.22 -16.80 -10.76
CA GLN A 39 27.89 -17.26 -9.54
C GLN A 39 26.93 -17.38 -8.34
N VAL A 40 27.28 -18.26 -7.39
CA VAL A 40 26.59 -18.45 -6.12
C VAL A 40 27.48 -17.98 -4.96
N LEU A 41 26.99 -17.03 -4.16
CA LEU A 41 27.62 -16.53 -2.94
C LEU A 41 27.00 -17.18 -1.71
N LEU A 42 27.83 -17.75 -0.86
CA LEU A 42 27.45 -18.25 0.47
C LEU A 42 28.09 -17.39 1.54
N ILE A 43 27.27 -16.76 2.40
CA ILE A 43 27.73 -15.87 3.48
C ILE A 43 27.64 -16.62 4.81
N GLU A 44 28.75 -16.83 5.47
CA GLU A 44 28.89 -17.67 6.66
C GLU A 44 29.48 -16.88 7.83
N ARG A 45 29.41 -17.49 9.02
CA ARG A 45 30.11 -16.96 10.19
C ARG A 45 31.62 -17.01 9.95
N PRO A 46 32.35 -15.97 10.36
CA PRO A 46 33.79 -15.94 10.21
C PRO A 46 34.44 -17.09 11.00
N SER A 47 35.49 -17.67 10.44
CA SER A 47 36.39 -18.58 11.18
C SER A 47 37.46 -17.81 11.95
N ARG A 48 37.74 -16.58 11.51
CA ARG A 48 38.76 -15.71 12.13
C ARG A 48 38.14 -14.68 13.07
N VAL A 49 38.90 -14.29 14.09
CA VAL A 49 38.46 -13.29 15.09
C VAL A 49 38.51 -11.86 14.54
N ASP A 50 39.35 -11.60 13.54
CA ASP A 50 39.54 -10.30 12.90
C ASP A 50 38.63 -10.06 11.67
N ALA A 51 37.66 -10.95 11.43
CA ALA A 51 36.70 -10.91 10.33
C ALA A 51 35.26 -10.73 10.86
N ASP A 52 34.45 -9.92 10.19
CA ASP A 52 33.02 -9.74 10.51
C ASP A 52 32.16 -10.84 9.88
N PHE A 53 32.55 -11.28 8.67
CA PHE A 53 31.87 -12.32 7.90
C PHE A 53 32.90 -13.19 7.19
N LYS A 54 32.49 -14.42 6.84
CA LYS A 54 33.14 -15.21 5.80
C LYS A 54 32.22 -15.28 4.60
N TYR A 55 32.72 -15.13 3.38
CA TYR A 55 31.92 -15.56 2.23
C TYR A 55 32.74 -16.40 1.26
N ARG A 56 32.04 -17.33 0.60
CA ARG A 56 32.56 -18.21 -0.43
C ARG A 56 31.80 -17.98 -1.72
N ILE A 57 32.50 -18.06 -2.86
CA ILE A 57 31.89 -17.86 -4.18
C ILE A 57 32.12 -19.12 -5.00
N PHE A 58 31.06 -19.56 -5.66
CA PHE A 58 31.11 -20.69 -6.57
C PHE A 58 30.68 -20.25 -7.97
N ASN A 59 31.39 -20.70 -8.99
CA ASN A 59 31.02 -20.57 -10.38
C ASN A 59 29.83 -21.47 -10.72
N ALA A 60 29.20 -21.19 -11.85
CA ALA A 60 28.09 -21.98 -12.37
C ALA A 60 28.44 -23.47 -12.63
N ASP A 61 29.72 -23.82 -12.75
CA ASP A 61 30.20 -25.21 -12.88
C ASP A 61 30.36 -25.95 -11.53
N GLY A 62 30.16 -25.23 -10.41
CA GLY A 62 30.30 -25.74 -9.05
C GLY A 62 31.70 -25.58 -8.45
N GLY A 63 32.67 -25.01 -9.18
CA GLY A 63 34.00 -24.71 -8.67
C GLY A 63 34.01 -23.48 -7.77
N GLU A 64 34.76 -23.52 -6.66
CA GLU A 64 34.96 -22.36 -5.79
C GLU A 64 36.01 -21.42 -6.38
N VAL A 65 35.77 -20.11 -6.30
CA VAL A 65 36.68 -19.08 -6.81
C VAL A 65 37.17 -18.16 -5.70
N GLU A 66 38.40 -17.68 -5.86
CA GLU A 66 39.14 -16.96 -4.82
C GLU A 66 38.52 -15.61 -4.48
N HIS A 67 38.19 -14.82 -5.51
CA HIS A 67 37.61 -13.51 -5.32
C HIS A 67 36.82 -13.05 -6.56
N CYS A 68 35.69 -12.38 -6.33
CA CYS A 68 34.93 -11.70 -7.37
C CYS A 68 34.48 -10.34 -6.85
N GLY A 69 35.07 -9.27 -7.40
CA GLY A 69 34.73 -7.90 -6.99
C GLY A 69 33.27 -7.54 -7.23
N ASN A 70 32.61 -8.10 -8.25
CA ASN A 70 31.16 -7.93 -8.47
C ASN A 70 30.34 -8.64 -7.37
N GLY A 71 30.77 -9.84 -6.96
CA GLY A 71 30.18 -10.58 -5.85
C GLY A 71 30.34 -9.87 -4.50
N ALA A 72 31.50 -9.27 -4.25
CA ALA A 72 31.77 -8.50 -3.04
C ALA A 72 30.82 -7.30 -2.89
N ARG A 73 30.50 -6.59 -3.99
CA ARG A 73 29.50 -5.50 -3.95
C ARG A 73 28.09 -6.01 -3.66
N CYS A 74 27.70 -7.14 -4.25
CA CYS A 74 26.43 -7.81 -3.95
C CYS A 74 26.36 -8.24 -2.47
N PHE A 75 27.45 -8.77 -1.90
CA PHE A 75 27.57 -9.13 -0.50
C PHE A 75 27.27 -7.94 0.43
N VAL A 76 27.95 -6.80 0.26
CA VAL A 76 27.76 -5.61 1.13
C VAL A 76 26.30 -5.15 1.10
N LYS A 77 25.72 -5.06 -0.10
CA LYS A 77 24.31 -4.71 -0.26
C LYS A 77 23.38 -5.70 0.43
N PHE A 78 23.68 -6.99 0.33
CA PHE A 78 22.89 -8.03 0.95
C PHE A 78 22.91 -7.92 2.48
N VAL A 79 24.08 -7.87 3.11
CA VAL A 79 24.19 -7.87 4.57
C VAL A 79 23.55 -6.63 5.22
N HIS A 80 23.61 -5.47 4.54
CA HIS A 80 22.88 -4.29 4.97
C HIS A 80 21.36 -4.42 4.78
N ALA A 81 20.90 -4.87 3.61
CA ALA A 81 19.47 -5.05 3.35
C ALA A 81 18.82 -6.10 4.26
N ALA A 82 19.57 -7.16 4.59
CA ALA A 82 19.18 -8.22 5.50
C ALA A 82 19.32 -7.83 6.99
N LYS A 83 19.79 -6.61 7.29
CA LYS A 83 20.06 -6.11 8.64
C LYS A 83 20.98 -7.04 9.45
N LEU A 84 21.98 -7.61 8.79
CA LEU A 84 23.01 -8.45 9.41
C LEU A 84 24.15 -7.61 10.02
N THR A 85 24.36 -6.38 9.53
CA THR A 85 25.28 -5.41 10.11
C THR A 85 24.77 -3.98 9.93
N GLN A 86 25.24 -3.08 10.80
CA GLN A 86 25.09 -1.63 10.65
C GLN A 86 26.42 -0.93 10.33
N GLN A 87 27.55 -1.65 10.42
CA GLN A 87 28.86 -1.11 10.10
C GLN A 87 28.96 -0.82 8.60
N ARG A 88 29.54 0.33 8.24
CA ARG A 88 29.70 0.73 6.83
C ARG A 88 30.95 0.14 6.21
N GLU A 89 31.98 -0.09 7.02
CA GLU A 89 33.20 -0.77 6.65
C GLU A 89 33.15 -2.18 7.25
N ILE A 90 33.41 -3.19 6.42
CA ILE A 90 33.19 -4.60 6.75
C ILE A 90 34.44 -5.37 6.34
N ARG A 91 35.02 -6.11 7.28
CA ARG A 91 36.15 -7.02 7.04
C ARG A 91 35.62 -8.42 6.77
N VAL A 92 36.07 -9.01 5.68
CA VAL A 92 35.49 -10.24 5.16
C VAL A 92 36.56 -11.26 4.86
N GLU A 93 36.43 -12.43 5.49
CA GLU A 93 37.24 -13.60 5.20
C GLU A 93 36.81 -14.20 3.86
N VAL A 94 37.75 -14.30 2.93
CA VAL A 94 37.58 -14.96 1.63
C VAL A 94 38.54 -16.15 1.52
N GLN A 95 38.49 -16.91 0.42
CA GLN A 95 39.30 -18.12 0.25
C GLN A 95 40.80 -17.86 0.49
N GLN A 96 41.30 -16.69 0.07
CA GLN A 96 42.66 -16.24 0.33
C GLN A 96 42.68 -14.91 1.10
N GLY A 97 42.65 -15.00 2.43
CA GLY A 97 42.91 -13.87 3.32
C GLY A 97 41.68 -13.03 3.67
N LEU A 98 41.90 -11.74 3.88
CA LEU A 98 40.93 -10.77 4.37
C LEU A 98 40.82 -9.61 3.39
N ILE A 99 39.59 -9.21 3.09
CA ILE A 99 39.31 -8.02 2.30
C ILE A 99 38.48 -7.03 3.11
N THR A 100 38.62 -5.75 2.79
CA THR A 100 37.84 -4.67 3.41
C THR A 100 36.93 -4.05 2.37
N LEU A 101 35.64 -3.97 2.72
CA LEU A 101 34.58 -3.47 1.85
C LEU A 101 33.85 -2.31 2.54
N ALA A 102 33.54 -1.25 1.79
CA ALA A 102 32.92 -0.05 2.36
C ALA A 102 31.67 0.41 1.60
N LEU A 103 30.56 0.60 2.32
CA LEU A 103 29.32 1.19 1.80
C LEU A 103 29.37 2.73 1.84
N GLN A 104 29.43 3.33 0.67
CA GLN A 104 29.50 4.78 0.46
C GLN A 104 28.16 5.48 0.75
N ALA A 105 28.19 6.80 0.97
CA ALA A 105 26.98 7.60 1.29
C ALA A 105 25.99 7.69 0.13
N ASN A 106 26.50 7.68 -1.10
CA ASN A 106 25.70 7.60 -2.32
C ASN A 106 25.10 6.19 -2.56
N GLY A 107 25.39 5.23 -1.68
CA GLY A 107 24.93 3.85 -1.79
C GLY A 107 25.78 2.97 -2.70
N GLU A 108 26.89 3.43 -3.26
CA GLU A 108 27.83 2.56 -3.97
C GLU A 108 28.70 1.75 -3.00
N VAL A 109 29.32 0.70 -3.49
CA VAL A 109 30.24 -0.12 -2.70
C VAL A 109 31.65 0.06 -3.21
N CYS A 110 32.55 0.45 -2.32
CA CYS A 110 33.99 0.47 -2.55
C CYS A 110 34.60 -0.86 -2.11
N VAL A 111 35.39 -1.46 -3.00
CA VAL A 111 36.12 -2.70 -2.79
C VAL A 111 37.60 -2.39 -2.89
N ASN A 112 38.38 -2.73 -1.87
CA ASN A 112 39.83 -2.73 -1.98
C ASN A 112 40.27 -3.98 -2.76
N MET A 113 40.84 -3.76 -3.94
CA MET A 113 41.26 -4.81 -4.87
C MET A 113 42.74 -5.20 -4.68
N GLY A 114 43.41 -4.64 -3.69
CA GLY A 114 44.80 -4.91 -3.38
C GLY A 114 45.79 -4.19 -4.30
N THR A 115 47.06 -4.59 -4.20
CA THR A 115 48.17 -3.96 -4.94
C THR A 115 48.42 -4.70 -6.27
N PRO A 116 48.52 -3.99 -7.41
CA PRO A 116 48.82 -4.60 -8.69
C PRO A 116 50.26 -5.11 -8.76
N VAL A 117 50.46 -6.27 -9.39
CA VAL A 117 51.77 -6.88 -9.58
C VAL A 117 52.19 -6.76 -11.04
N PHE A 118 53.36 -6.18 -11.30
CA PHE A 118 53.84 -5.88 -12.66
C PHE A 118 55.00 -6.77 -13.11
N ASN A 119 55.70 -7.42 -12.17
CA ASN A 119 56.85 -8.25 -12.49
C ASN A 119 56.38 -9.50 -13.27
N PRO A 120 56.81 -9.71 -14.53
CA PRO A 120 56.35 -10.81 -15.38
C PRO A 120 56.38 -12.20 -14.72
N ARG A 121 57.43 -12.46 -13.91
CA ARG A 121 57.62 -13.74 -13.22
C ARG A 121 56.54 -14.04 -12.18
N ASP A 122 55.94 -12.98 -11.62
CA ASP A 122 54.88 -13.06 -10.62
C ASP A 122 53.48 -13.01 -11.28
N VAL A 123 53.39 -12.78 -12.61
CA VAL A 123 52.15 -12.70 -13.43
C VAL A 123 51.96 -13.95 -14.33
N PRO A 124 52.49 -15.11 -13.91
CA PRO A 124 52.69 -16.31 -14.76
C PRO A 124 52.97 -16.10 -16.26
N PHE A 125 53.68 -15.04 -16.64
CA PHE A 125 54.00 -14.71 -18.03
C PHE A 125 55.46 -15.01 -18.33
N ASP A 126 55.74 -15.58 -19.51
CA ASP A 126 57.08 -15.91 -19.98
C ASP A 126 57.64 -14.82 -20.90
N PRO A 127 58.49 -13.90 -20.36
CA PRO A 127 59.08 -12.81 -21.14
C PRO A 127 60.28 -13.25 -21.99
N ASP A 128 60.72 -14.51 -21.90
CA ASP A 128 62.00 -14.92 -22.49
C ASP A 128 62.00 -14.72 -24.00
N GLN A 129 63.09 -14.11 -24.49
CA GLN A 129 63.33 -13.79 -25.90
C GLN A 129 62.34 -12.78 -26.52
N LEU A 130 61.54 -12.06 -25.72
CA LEU A 130 60.71 -10.96 -26.21
C LEU A 130 61.42 -9.61 -26.08
N ALA A 131 61.39 -8.82 -27.15
CA ALA A 131 61.83 -7.42 -27.12
C ALA A 131 60.70 -6.52 -26.58
N SER A 132 60.71 -6.26 -25.28
CA SER A 132 59.76 -5.34 -24.64
C SER A 132 60.01 -3.88 -25.05
N ARG A 133 59.00 -3.03 -24.84
CA ARG A 133 59.10 -1.57 -24.96
C ARG A 133 58.62 -0.91 -23.67
N THR A 134 59.22 0.22 -23.34
CA THR A 134 58.73 1.10 -22.27
C THR A 134 57.74 2.09 -22.87
N ASP A 135 56.57 2.23 -22.25
CA ASP A 135 55.55 3.21 -22.62
C ASP A 135 55.04 3.91 -21.36
N GLY A 136 55.39 5.18 -21.18
CA GLY A 136 55.27 5.87 -19.91
C GLY A 136 56.07 5.17 -18.80
N CYS A 137 55.42 4.85 -17.69
CA CYS A 137 55.97 4.06 -16.59
C CYS A 137 55.68 2.55 -16.74
N ASP A 138 55.07 2.11 -17.86
CA ASP A 138 54.69 0.72 -18.08
C ASP A 138 55.65 -0.03 -19.02
N THR A 139 55.64 -1.36 -18.92
CA THR A 139 56.38 -2.25 -19.84
C THR A 139 55.40 -3.04 -20.68
N ILE A 140 55.45 -2.85 -22.00
CA ILE A 140 54.59 -3.55 -22.95
C ILE A 140 55.37 -4.62 -23.70
N TRP A 141 54.69 -5.73 -23.97
CA TRP A 141 55.26 -6.95 -24.55
C TRP A 141 54.61 -7.24 -25.90
N PRO A 142 55.40 -7.65 -26.91
CA PRO A 142 54.84 -8.08 -28.18
C PRO A 142 54.32 -9.52 -28.09
N LEU A 143 53.17 -9.75 -28.71
CA LEU A 143 52.59 -11.08 -28.90
C LEU A 143 52.15 -11.24 -30.35
N GLU A 144 52.48 -12.36 -30.96
CA GLU A 144 52.06 -12.65 -32.34
C GLU A 144 50.67 -13.30 -32.33
N LEU A 145 49.70 -12.64 -32.96
CA LEU A 145 48.31 -13.06 -33.05
C LEU A 145 47.92 -13.09 -34.53
N ASN A 146 47.67 -14.28 -35.08
CA ASN A 146 47.28 -14.47 -36.49
C ASN A 146 48.19 -13.75 -37.51
N GLY A 147 49.51 -13.80 -37.31
CA GLY A 147 50.50 -13.13 -38.17
C GLY A 147 50.57 -11.61 -38.02
N LYS A 148 49.90 -11.03 -37.01
CA LYS A 148 50.01 -9.63 -36.62
C LYS A 148 50.65 -9.51 -35.24
N GLN A 149 51.49 -8.50 -35.06
CA GLN A 149 52.10 -8.23 -33.76
C GLN A 149 51.19 -7.30 -32.93
N ALA A 150 50.71 -7.80 -31.80
CA ALA A 150 49.95 -7.04 -30.81
C ALA A 150 50.84 -6.66 -29.62
N TRP A 151 50.63 -5.47 -29.06
CA TRP A 151 51.36 -4.97 -27.89
C TRP A 151 50.45 -4.95 -26.67
N LEU A 152 50.88 -5.62 -25.60
CA LEU A 152 50.08 -5.84 -24.40
C LEU A 152 50.83 -5.36 -23.16
N SER A 153 50.11 -4.70 -22.24
CA SER A 153 50.53 -4.56 -20.86
C SER A 153 50.19 -5.85 -20.09
N VAL A 154 51.11 -6.32 -19.23
CA VAL A 154 50.92 -7.55 -18.46
C VAL A 154 51.01 -7.22 -16.98
N LEU A 155 49.97 -7.56 -16.21
CA LEU A 155 49.92 -7.36 -14.76
C LEU A 155 48.98 -8.36 -14.09
N SER A 156 49.07 -8.49 -12.76
CA SER A 156 48.14 -9.30 -11.96
C SER A 156 47.41 -8.43 -10.94
N MET A 157 46.11 -8.71 -10.79
CA MET A 157 45.24 -8.17 -9.72
C MET A 157 44.82 -9.30 -8.76
N GLY A 158 45.67 -10.32 -8.60
CA GLY A 158 45.37 -11.63 -7.99
C GLY A 158 45.24 -12.74 -9.03
N ASN A 159 44.85 -12.39 -10.26
CA ASN A 159 44.90 -13.24 -11.44
C ASN A 159 45.58 -12.50 -12.61
N PRO A 160 46.17 -13.22 -13.58
CA PRO A 160 46.93 -12.59 -14.66
C PRO A 160 46.02 -11.91 -15.68
N HIS A 161 46.43 -10.71 -16.10
CA HIS A 161 45.76 -9.88 -17.11
C HIS A 161 46.74 -9.45 -18.21
N ALA A 162 46.28 -9.51 -19.45
CA ALA A 162 46.96 -8.96 -20.62
C ALA A 162 46.04 -7.89 -21.24
N VAL A 163 46.47 -6.63 -21.20
CA VAL A 163 45.65 -5.48 -21.62
C VAL A 163 46.22 -4.86 -22.89
N GLN A 164 45.41 -4.80 -23.94
CA GLN A 164 45.73 -4.17 -25.21
C GLN A 164 45.02 -2.81 -25.34
N HIS A 165 45.74 -1.80 -25.82
CA HIS A 165 45.14 -0.53 -26.23
C HIS A 165 44.66 -0.63 -27.68
N VAL A 166 43.38 -0.34 -27.93
CA VAL A 166 42.72 -0.39 -29.24
C VAL A 166 42.14 0.97 -29.62
N ALA A 167 42.05 1.23 -30.93
CA ALA A 167 41.51 2.49 -31.45
C ALA A 167 39.98 2.61 -31.25
N ASP A 168 39.26 1.52 -31.49
CA ASP A 168 37.80 1.44 -31.32
C ASP A 168 37.42 0.10 -30.69
N ILE A 169 36.71 0.16 -29.56
CA ILE A 169 36.29 -1.01 -28.78
C ILE A 169 35.19 -1.82 -29.46
N ASP A 170 34.35 -1.18 -30.27
CA ASP A 170 33.19 -1.80 -30.88
C ASP A 170 33.61 -2.68 -32.06
N THR A 171 34.67 -2.29 -32.78
CA THR A 171 35.27 -3.07 -33.86
C THR A 171 36.43 -3.97 -33.43
N ALA A 172 36.83 -3.93 -32.15
CA ALA A 172 37.96 -4.71 -31.65
C ALA A 172 37.70 -6.23 -31.79
N PRO A 173 38.70 -7.04 -32.22
CA PRO A 173 38.59 -8.47 -32.47
C PRO A 173 38.58 -9.31 -31.17
N VAL A 174 37.73 -8.95 -30.19
CA VAL A 174 37.73 -9.56 -28.84
C VAL A 174 37.53 -11.07 -28.86
N LEU A 175 36.62 -11.57 -29.72
CA LEU A 175 36.31 -13.00 -29.78
C LEU A 175 37.43 -13.83 -30.45
N SER A 176 38.12 -13.29 -31.45
CA SER A 176 39.20 -14.01 -32.14
C SER A 176 40.52 -13.85 -31.41
N ASP A 177 40.93 -12.61 -31.15
CA ASP A 177 42.25 -12.31 -30.58
C ASP A 177 42.25 -12.58 -29.08
N GLY A 178 41.12 -12.36 -28.39
CA GLY A 178 41.00 -12.66 -26.96
C GLY A 178 41.18 -14.15 -26.66
N ALA A 179 40.61 -15.03 -27.48
CA ALA A 179 40.78 -16.47 -27.35
C ALA A 179 42.24 -16.91 -27.58
N LEU A 180 42.94 -16.28 -28.53
CA LEU A 180 44.36 -16.54 -28.79
C LEU A 180 45.26 -16.03 -27.66
N ILE A 181 44.98 -14.86 -27.11
CA ILE A 181 45.72 -14.29 -25.98
C ILE A 181 45.51 -15.16 -24.73
N GLU A 182 44.27 -15.53 -24.41
CA GLU A 182 43.92 -16.34 -23.23
C GLU A 182 44.69 -17.66 -23.20
N ALA A 183 44.73 -18.36 -24.34
CA ALA A 183 45.35 -19.67 -24.47
C ALA A 183 46.84 -19.61 -24.88
N HIS A 184 47.44 -18.42 -24.99
CA HIS A 184 48.78 -18.30 -25.53
C HIS A 184 49.82 -19.00 -24.65
N ALA A 185 50.74 -19.75 -25.27
CA ALA A 185 51.72 -20.61 -24.58
C ALA A 185 52.63 -19.88 -23.56
N ARG A 186 52.76 -18.56 -23.70
CA ARG A 186 53.53 -17.70 -22.78
C ARG A 186 52.82 -17.41 -21.46
N PHE A 187 51.51 -17.64 -21.37
CA PHE A 187 50.76 -17.54 -20.12
C PHE A 187 50.56 -18.95 -19.56
N ARG A 188 51.43 -19.36 -18.64
CA ARG A 188 51.43 -20.74 -18.10
C ARG A 188 50.13 -21.11 -17.39
N GLN A 189 49.41 -20.11 -16.90
CA GLN A 189 48.12 -20.26 -16.22
C GLN A 189 46.95 -19.66 -17.01
N ARG A 190 47.11 -19.49 -18.33
CA ARG A 190 46.23 -18.69 -19.20
C ARG A 190 46.05 -17.27 -18.66
N VAL A 191 45.32 -16.41 -19.37
CA VAL A 191 45.23 -14.98 -19.00
C VAL A 191 43.88 -14.36 -19.33
N ASN A 192 43.44 -13.38 -18.56
CA ASN A 192 42.31 -12.54 -18.94
C ASN A 192 42.78 -11.49 -19.97
N ALA A 193 42.22 -11.53 -21.18
CA ALA A 193 42.57 -10.63 -22.27
C ALA A 193 41.64 -9.41 -22.28
N GLY A 194 42.16 -8.23 -21.96
CA GLY A 194 41.41 -6.96 -21.93
C GLY A 194 41.71 -6.09 -23.15
N PHE A 195 40.66 -5.56 -23.78
CA PHE A 195 40.74 -4.61 -24.88
C PHE A 195 40.24 -3.27 -24.39
N MET A 196 41.10 -2.27 -24.39
CA MET A 196 40.83 -0.96 -23.81
C MET A 196 40.90 0.13 -24.87
N GLN A 197 39.89 1.00 -24.91
CA GLN A 197 39.88 2.23 -25.69
C GLN A 197 39.90 3.43 -24.75
N ILE A 198 40.82 4.38 -24.98
CA ILE A 198 40.83 5.65 -24.27
C ILE A 198 39.82 6.59 -24.92
N VAL A 199 38.82 7.05 -24.16
CA VAL A 199 37.81 8.02 -24.64
C VAL A 199 38.23 9.43 -24.25
N ARG A 200 38.62 9.61 -22.99
CA ARG A 200 39.15 10.86 -22.40
C ARG A 200 39.97 10.53 -21.16
N ARG A 201 40.63 11.53 -20.59
CA ARG A 201 41.57 11.40 -19.46
C ARG A 201 40.97 10.77 -18.19
N ASP A 202 39.65 10.79 -18.03
CA ASP A 202 38.91 10.23 -16.89
C ASP A 202 37.95 9.08 -17.28
N LEU A 203 37.96 8.62 -18.55
CA LEU A 203 37.04 7.59 -19.05
C LEU A 203 37.67 6.68 -20.10
N ILE A 204 37.60 5.38 -19.84
CA ILE A 204 37.97 4.32 -20.79
C ILE A 204 36.78 3.41 -21.08
N LYS A 205 36.75 2.80 -22.27
CA LYS A 205 35.87 1.66 -22.57
C LYS A 205 36.67 0.37 -22.52
N LEU A 206 36.05 -0.70 -22.04
CA LEU A 206 36.69 -2.01 -21.86
C LEU A 206 35.77 -3.16 -22.29
N ARG A 207 36.35 -4.13 -23.00
CA ARG A 207 35.80 -5.47 -23.23
C ARG A 207 36.83 -6.50 -22.81
N VAL A 208 36.39 -7.60 -22.19
CA VAL A 208 37.29 -8.62 -21.63
C VAL A 208 36.89 -9.99 -22.13
N TYR A 209 37.87 -10.76 -22.57
CA TYR A 209 37.78 -12.19 -22.78
C TYR A 209 38.40 -12.89 -21.56
N GLU A 210 37.55 -13.50 -20.73
CA GLU A 210 37.95 -14.11 -19.47
C GLU A 210 38.42 -15.55 -19.64
N ARG A 211 39.43 -15.90 -18.84
CA ARG A 211 40.03 -17.23 -18.78
C ARG A 211 38.98 -18.30 -18.50
N GLY A 212 38.87 -19.27 -19.39
CA GLY A 212 37.94 -20.40 -19.28
C GLY A 212 36.46 -20.07 -19.44
N VAL A 213 36.09 -18.81 -19.73
CA VAL A 213 34.69 -18.37 -19.86
C VAL A 213 34.37 -17.85 -21.26
N GLY A 214 35.21 -16.96 -21.81
CA GLY A 214 34.91 -16.24 -23.04
C GLY A 214 34.67 -14.74 -22.83
N GLU A 215 34.08 -14.04 -23.80
CA GLU A 215 33.76 -12.61 -23.63
C GLU A 215 32.72 -12.41 -22.53
N THR A 216 33.04 -11.58 -21.53
CA THR A 216 32.12 -11.24 -20.44
C THR A 216 31.57 -9.82 -20.59
N LEU A 217 30.37 -9.59 -20.06
CA LEU A 217 29.74 -8.26 -20.07
C LEU A 217 30.50 -7.26 -19.19
N ALA A 218 31.07 -7.73 -18.08
CA ALA A 218 31.89 -6.94 -17.20
C ALA A 218 32.88 -7.82 -16.40
N CYS A 219 34.08 -7.29 -16.17
CA CYS A 219 35.13 -7.94 -15.39
C CYS A 219 35.72 -6.92 -14.40
N GLY A 220 35.56 -7.14 -13.09
CA GLY A 220 36.05 -6.21 -12.06
C GLY A 220 37.57 -6.10 -12.00
N THR A 221 38.28 -7.24 -11.96
CA THR A 221 39.75 -7.26 -11.98
C THR A 221 40.29 -6.78 -13.33
N GLY A 222 39.58 -7.07 -14.43
CA GLY A 222 39.88 -6.55 -15.77
C GLY A 222 39.76 -5.02 -15.86
N ALA A 223 38.73 -4.44 -15.25
CA ALA A 223 38.57 -2.99 -15.15
C ALA A 223 39.71 -2.34 -14.37
N CYS A 224 40.10 -2.95 -13.24
CA CYS A 224 41.24 -2.51 -12.45
C CYS A 224 42.54 -2.58 -13.27
N ALA A 225 42.78 -3.70 -13.94
CA ALA A 225 43.97 -3.91 -14.76
C ALA A 225 44.07 -2.89 -15.91
N ALA A 226 42.96 -2.64 -16.61
CA ALA A 226 42.91 -1.65 -17.70
C ALA A 226 43.14 -0.22 -17.19
N ALA A 227 42.51 0.17 -16.08
CA ALA A 227 42.72 1.47 -15.45
C ALA A 227 44.17 1.67 -15.02
N VAL A 228 44.75 0.70 -14.30
CA VAL A 228 46.14 0.78 -13.82
C VAL A 228 47.14 0.89 -14.98
N THR A 229 46.97 0.07 -16.02
CA THR A 229 47.85 0.12 -17.20
C THR A 229 47.73 1.45 -17.95
N ALA A 230 46.52 1.99 -18.12
CA ALA A 230 46.31 3.30 -18.71
C ALA A 230 46.96 4.43 -17.91
N ILE A 231 46.85 4.39 -16.57
CA ILE A 231 47.48 5.38 -15.67
C ILE A 231 49.01 5.27 -15.76
N ARG A 232 49.58 4.05 -15.71
CA ARG A 232 51.04 3.85 -15.83
C ARG A 232 51.59 4.35 -17.15
N ARG A 233 50.85 4.19 -18.23
CA ARG A 233 51.23 4.70 -19.57
C ARG A 233 51.01 6.21 -19.73
N GLY A 234 50.47 6.90 -18.72
CA GLY A 234 50.18 8.33 -18.78
C GLY A 234 49.03 8.70 -19.73
N LEU A 235 48.17 7.73 -20.06
CA LEU A 235 47.05 7.92 -21.00
C LEU A 235 45.81 8.51 -20.30
N VAL A 236 45.64 8.24 -19.01
CA VAL A 236 44.50 8.69 -18.18
C VAL A 236 44.97 9.04 -16.77
N ASP A 237 44.16 9.80 -16.05
CA ASP A 237 44.40 10.25 -14.69
C ASP A 237 43.41 9.55 -13.72
N SER A 238 43.87 9.30 -12.50
CA SER A 238 43.04 8.73 -11.42
C SER A 238 42.23 9.84 -10.73
N PRO A 239 40.94 9.65 -10.44
CA PRO A 239 40.11 8.46 -10.65
C PRO A 239 39.64 8.31 -12.11
N VAL A 240 39.53 7.07 -12.59
CA VAL A 240 39.10 6.77 -13.97
C VAL A 240 37.81 5.95 -13.98
N THR A 241 36.86 6.35 -14.81
CA THR A 241 35.64 5.59 -15.08
C THR A 241 35.92 4.55 -16.17
N VAL A 242 35.57 3.29 -15.90
CA VAL A 242 35.68 2.17 -16.84
C VAL A 242 34.28 1.77 -17.29
N SER A 243 33.96 2.05 -18.55
CA SER A 243 32.68 1.69 -19.15
C SER A 243 32.78 0.34 -19.86
N MET A 244 32.01 -0.63 -19.37
CA MET A 244 31.87 -1.95 -19.97
C MET A 244 30.42 -2.16 -20.44
N ARG A 245 30.15 -3.25 -21.16
CA ARG A 245 28.80 -3.57 -21.64
C ARG A 245 27.82 -3.83 -20.49
N GLY A 246 28.30 -4.40 -19.38
CA GLY A 246 27.50 -4.68 -18.18
C GLY A 246 27.32 -3.49 -17.23
N GLY A 247 28.02 -2.37 -17.45
CA GLY A 247 27.90 -1.16 -16.64
C GLY A 247 29.22 -0.42 -16.45
N GLN A 248 29.19 0.58 -15.57
CA GLN A 248 30.33 1.44 -15.27
C GLN A 248 30.89 1.16 -13.88
N LEU A 249 32.22 1.22 -13.77
CA LEU A 249 32.95 1.17 -12.51
C LEU A 249 33.89 2.37 -12.43
N THR A 250 34.09 2.91 -11.24
CA THR A 250 35.11 3.94 -10.98
C THR A 250 36.32 3.27 -10.32
N ILE A 251 37.49 3.43 -10.90
CA ILE A 251 38.75 2.88 -10.39
C ILE A 251 39.63 4.02 -9.88
N ILE A 252 40.12 3.87 -8.66
CA ILE A 252 41.04 4.80 -8.02
C ILE A 252 42.35 4.06 -7.75
N TRP A 253 43.44 4.57 -8.31
CA TRP A 253 44.78 4.07 -8.02
C TRP A 253 45.78 5.23 -7.98
N GLN A 254 46.61 5.26 -6.94
CA GLN A 254 47.62 6.32 -6.70
C GLN A 254 48.99 5.70 -6.36
N GLY A 255 49.30 4.53 -6.94
CA GLY A 255 50.61 3.87 -6.82
C GLY A 255 50.71 2.80 -5.73
N ALA A 256 49.71 2.66 -4.86
CA ALA A 256 49.61 1.59 -3.86
C ALA A 256 48.45 0.64 -4.19
N GLU A 257 47.40 0.65 -3.36
CA GLU A 257 46.22 -0.21 -3.53
C GLU A 257 45.23 0.35 -4.58
N VAL A 258 44.52 -0.55 -5.24
CA VAL A 258 43.47 -0.20 -6.21
C VAL A 258 42.12 -0.29 -5.52
N HIS A 259 41.36 0.80 -5.57
CA HIS A 259 39.99 0.82 -5.09
C HIS A 259 39.02 0.82 -6.26
N MET A 260 38.04 -0.09 -6.21
CA MET A 260 36.99 -0.21 -7.22
C MET A 260 35.64 0.16 -6.60
N ILE A 261 34.97 1.14 -7.22
CA ILE A 261 33.66 1.64 -6.78
C ILE A 261 32.63 1.35 -7.86
N GLY A 262 31.45 0.89 -7.45
CA GLY A 262 30.32 0.83 -8.37
C GLY A 262 29.02 0.37 -7.71
N PRO A 263 27.91 0.35 -8.48
CA PRO A 263 26.62 -0.09 -7.99
C PRO A 263 26.53 -1.62 -7.89
N ALA A 264 25.60 -2.07 -7.04
CA ALA A 264 25.07 -3.44 -7.00
C ALA A 264 23.57 -3.38 -6.67
N VAL A 265 22.76 -4.15 -7.40
CA VAL A 265 21.29 -4.04 -7.39
C VAL A 265 20.65 -5.40 -7.09
N THR A 266 19.58 -5.41 -6.28
CA THR A 266 18.88 -6.65 -5.92
C THR A 266 17.86 -7.06 -6.98
N VAL A 267 18.28 -7.80 -8.00
CA VAL A 267 17.40 -8.20 -9.13
C VAL A 267 16.38 -9.30 -8.75
N PHE A 268 16.77 -10.27 -7.94
CA PHE A 268 16.03 -11.55 -7.85
C PHE A 268 14.79 -11.51 -6.94
N LYS A 269 14.78 -10.64 -5.92
CA LYS A 269 13.57 -10.40 -5.12
C LYS A 269 12.47 -9.81 -6.00
N GLU A 270 12.84 -8.93 -6.91
CA GLU A 270 11.91 -8.31 -7.84
C GLU A 270 11.47 -9.30 -8.93
N TYR A 271 12.34 -10.18 -9.43
CA TYR A 271 11.95 -11.24 -10.36
C TYR A 271 10.89 -12.19 -9.78
N LEU A 272 11.07 -12.76 -8.58
CA LEU A 272 10.08 -13.66 -7.98
C LEU A 272 8.80 -12.93 -7.52
N LEU A 273 8.88 -11.62 -7.24
CA LEU A 273 7.72 -10.78 -6.99
C LEU A 273 7.00 -10.36 -8.30
N ALA A 274 7.74 -10.25 -9.40
CA ALA A 274 7.26 -9.89 -10.73
C ALA A 274 6.79 -11.11 -11.55
N HIS A 275 7.25 -12.31 -11.19
CA HIS A 275 6.92 -13.59 -11.82
C HIS A 275 6.39 -14.59 -10.79
N PRO A 276 5.30 -14.28 -10.06
CA PRO A 276 4.69 -15.20 -9.10
C PRO A 276 4.30 -16.55 -9.74
N GLU A 277 4.06 -16.58 -11.06
CA GLU A 277 3.82 -17.78 -11.85
C GLU A 277 4.95 -18.82 -11.78
N PHE A 278 6.18 -18.44 -11.44
CA PHE A 278 7.26 -19.40 -11.15
C PHE A 278 6.85 -20.40 -10.06
N PHE A 279 6.16 -19.91 -9.02
CA PHE A 279 5.66 -20.75 -7.93
C PHE A 279 4.42 -21.56 -8.31
N GLU A 280 3.68 -21.11 -9.33
CA GLU A 280 2.51 -21.83 -9.86
C GLU A 280 2.96 -23.00 -10.76
N HIS A 281 3.98 -22.79 -11.60
CA HIS A 281 4.55 -23.82 -12.47
C HIS A 281 5.42 -24.84 -11.74
N HIS A 282 5.88 -24.51 -10.53
CA HIS A 282 6.70 -25.38 -9.68
C HIS A 282 6.08 -25.54 -8.28
N ALA A 283 4.77 -25.81 -8.23
CA ALA A 283 4.05 -25.95 -6.96
C ALA A 283 4.62 -27.07 -6.06
N GLU A 284 5.19 -28.14 -6.65
CA GLU A 284 5.91 -29.19 -5.92
C GLU A 284 7.13 -28.68 -5.15
N LEU A 285 7.83 -27.65 -5.63
CA LEU A 285 8.95 -27.02 -4.92
C LEU A 285 8.46 -26.38 -3.62
N LEU A 286 7.31 -25.69 -3.63
CA LEU A 286 6.71 -25.11 -2.42
C LEU A 286 6.24 -26.16 -1.41
N ALA A 287 5.80 -27.33 -1.89
CA ALA A 287 5.39 -28.44 -1.03
C ALA A 287 6.59 -29.09 -0.32
N ALA A 288 7.77 -29.11 -0.95
CA ALA A 288 9.02 -29.61 -0.38
C ALA A 288 9.74 -28.58 0.51
N VAL A 289 9.42 -27.29 0.38
CA VAL A 289 10.02 -26.21 1.15
C VAL A 289 9.64 -26.32 2.63
N ARG A 290 10.67 -26.60 3.43
CA ARG A 290 10.66 -26.79 4.86
C ARG A 290 11.34 -25.57 5.48
N LEU A 291 10.62 -24.82 6.31
CA LEU A 291 11.07 -23.56 6.88
C LEU A 291 11.01 -23.61 8.41
N ALA A 292 11.90 -22.89 9.09
CA ALA A 292 11.83 -22.80 10.55
C ALA A 292 10.51 -22.13 10.98
N SER A 293 9.83 -22.76 11.94
CA SER A 293 8.64 -22.23 12.59
C SER A 293 9.00 -20.92 13.31
N PRO A 294 8.17 -19.87 13.21
CA PRO A 294 8.44 -18.57 13.84
C PRO A 294 8.50 -18.63 15.38
N HIS A 295 7.99 -19.70 16.00
CA HIS A 295 7.75 -19.77 17.43
C HIS A 295 8.54 -20.86 18.15
N ASN A 296 8.89 -21.95 17.46
CA ASN A 296 9.41 -23.15 18.12
C ASN A 296 10.77 -23.61 17.57
N GLY A 297 11.31 -22.93 16.56
CA GLY A 297 12.55 -23.34 15.87
C GLY A 297 12.45 -24.65 15.07
N ARG A 298 11.34 -25.40 15.20
CA ARG A 298 11.08 -26.65 14.48
C ARG A 298 10.87 -26.36 12.99
N VAL A 299 11.39 -27.24 12.14
CA VAL A 299 11.18 -27.16 10.70
C VAL A 299 9.76 -27.61 10.34
N VAL A 300 8.99 -26.70 9.75
CA VAL A 300 7.57 -26.87 9.39
C VAL A 300 7.37 -26.63 7.89
N SER A 301 6.28 -27.13 7.32
CA SER A 301 5.98 -26.86 5.91
C SER A 301 5.64 -25.38 5.69
N LEU A 302 5.75 -24.89 4.46
CA LEU A 302 5.32 -23.53 4.11
C LEU A 302 3.87 -23.23 4.51
N GLN A 303 2.97 -24.21 4.34
CA GLN A 303 1.56 -24.09 4.72
C GLN A 303 1.38 -23.93 6.24
N GLU A 304 2.10 -24.74 7.03
CA GLU A 304 2.06 -24.67 8.48
C GLU A 304 2.66 -23.35 8.98
N ARG A 305 3.76 -22.88 8.37
CA ARG A 305 4.33 -21.55 8.66
C ARG A 305 3.38 -20.40 8.32
N GLN A 306 2.66 -20.47 7.19
CA GLN A 306 1.64 -19.48 6.85
C GLN A 306 0.50 -19.48 7.87
N MET A 307 0.08 -20.66 8.34
CA MET A 307 -0.95 -20.78 9.38
C MET A 307 -0.50 -20.12 10.69
N ASP A 308 0.75 -20.33 11.10
CA ASP A 308 1.32 -19.71 12.31
C ASP A 308 1.39 -18.18 12.19
N ILE A 309 1.86 -17.66 11.05
CA ILE A 309 1.92 -16.22 10.79
C ILE A 309 0.51 -15.60 10.80
N LEU A 310 -0.47 -16.29 10.21
CA LEU A 310 -1.86 -15.83 10.20
C LEU A 310 -2.47 -15.84 11.60
N ARG A 311 -2.17 -16.86 12.43
CA ARG A 311 -2.58 -16.89 13.85
C ARG A 311 -1.96 -15.75 14.65
N ALA A 312 -0.66 -15.49 14.48
CA ALA A 312 0.02 -14.39 15.15
C ALA A 312 -0.56 -13.02 14.77
N LYS A 313 -0.84 -12.80 13.47
CA LYS A 313 -1.54 -11.59 13.01
C LYS A 313 -2.95 -11.48 13.59
N ASN A 314 -3.67 -12.59 13.69
CA ASN A 314 -5.01 -12.60 14.27
C ASN A 314 -4.98 -12.24 15.77
N ASN A 315 -4.03 -12.77 16.53
CA ASN A 315 -3.83 -12.40 17.94
C ASN A 315 -3.47 -10.92 18.10
N GLN A 316 -2.62 -10.37 17.21
CA GLN A 316 -2.30 -8.94 17.23
C GLN A 316 -3.52 -8.06 16.93
N LEU A 317 -4.37 -8.49 15.99
CA LEU A 317 -5.63 -7.82 15.69
C LEU A 317 -6.61 -7.90 16.87
N GLU A 318 -6.67 -9.03 17.57
CA GLU A 318 -7.47 -9.20 18.78
C GLU A 318 -6.99 -8.29 19.91
N LEU A 319 -5.68 -8.18 20.13
CA LEU A 319 -5.11 -7.26 21.12
C LEU A 319 -5.43 -5.80 20.80
N ARG A 320 -5.33 -5.42 19.52
CA ARG A 320 -5.67 -4.07 19.06
C ARG A 320 -7.18 -3.80 19.15
N LEU A 321 -8.02 -4.80 18.90
CA LEU A 321 -9.45 -4.72 19.12
C LEU A 321 -9.77 -4.53 20.61
N ALA A 322 -9.09 -5.26 21.50
CA ALA A 322 -9.24 -5.10 22.94
C ALA A 322 -8.82 -3.70 23.42
N GLN A 323 -7.74 -3.13 22.88
CA GLN A 323 -7.34 -1.74 23.14
C GLN A 323 -8.39 -0.74 22.64
N LEU A 324 -8.92 -0.91 21.41
CA LEU A 324 -9.98 -0.06 20.88
C LEU A 324 -11.28 -0.19 21.68
N MET A 325 -11.61 -1.38 22.18
CA MET A 325 -12.75 -1.60 23.07
C MET A 325 -12.54 -0.93 24.42
N HIS A 326 -11.34 -0.98 24.99
CA HIS A 326 -10.97 -0.27 26.22
C HIS A 326 -11.10 1.26 26.04
N HIS A 327 -10.59 1.81 24.94
CA HIS A 327 -10.79 3.23 24.60
C HIS A 327 -12.27 3.56 24.37
N GLY A 328 -13.03 2.67 23.72
CA GLY A 328 -14.47 2.80 23.56
C GLY A 328 -15.22 2.84 24.89
N GLN A 329 -14.89 1.96 25.84
CA GLN A 329 -15.46 1.94 27.18
C GLN A 329 -15.12 3.20 27.98
N LYS A 330 -13.87 3.70 27.88
CA LYS A 330 -13.49 4.99 28.48
C LYS A 330 -14.29 6.15 27.90
N ASN A 331 -14.48 6.17 26.57
CA ASN A 331 -15.29 7.20 25.90
C ASN A 331 -16.77 7.10 26.27
N ASP A 332 -17.34 5.90 26.38
CA ASP A 332 -18.71 5.69 26.86
C ASP A 332 -18.88 6.18 28.30
N GLY A 333 -17.87 5.95 29.16
CA GLY A 333 -17.83 6.50 30.52
C GLY A 333 -17.83 8.04 30.54
N LEU A 334 -17.06 8.69 29.67
CA LEU A 334 -17.07 10.15 29.52
C LEU A 334 -18.43 10.67 29.05
N MET A 335 -19.08 10.00 28.08
CA MET A 335 -20.42 10.36 27.61
C MET A 335 -21.48 10.20 28.70
N PHE A 336 -21.37 9.18 29.55
CA PHE A 336 -22.26 9.00 30.70
C PHE A 336 -22.12 10.14 31.71
N LYS A 337 -20.87 10.53 32.04
CA LYS A 337 -20.59 11.67 32.93
C LYS A 337 -21.11 13.00 32.36
N LEU A 338 -21.01 13.21 31.04
CA LEU A 338 -21.64 14.36 30.37
C LEU A 338 -23.17 14.33 30.48
N GLY A 339 -23.77 13.16 30.37
CA GLY A 339 -25.21 12.99 30.57
C GLY A 339 -25.65 13.44 31.97
N ILE A 340 -24.85 13.18 33.01
CA ILE A 340 -25.14 13.66 34.38
C ILE A 340 -25.06 15.18 34.46
N LEU A 341 -24.01 15.79 33.89
CA LEU A 341 -23.85 17.24 33.84
C LEU A 341 -25.02 17.91 33.12
N ALA A 342 -25.38 17.42 31.93
CA ALA A 342 -26.50 17.95 31.17
C ALA A 342 -27.84 17.82 31.92
N LYS A 343 -28.10 16.68 32.58
CA LYS A 343 -29.31 16.48 33.38
C LYS A 343 -29.41 17.45 34.55
N ARG A 344 -28.31 17.67 35.28
CA ARG A 344 -28.28 18.58 36.43
C ARG A 344 -28.49 20.03 35.98
N ILE A 345 -27.81 20.47 34.90
CA ILE A 345 -28.01 21.81 34.33
C ILE A 345 -29.46 22.00 33.86
N LEU A 346 -30.06 21.01 33.18
CA LEU A 346 -31.45 21.10 32.71
C LEU A 346 -32.49 21.08 33.84
N ALA A 347 -32.14 20.55 35.01
CA ALA A 347 -33.01 20.50 36.18
C ALA A 347 -32.90 21.74 37.07
N GLU A 348 -31.93 22.61 36.83
CA GLU A 348 -31.74 23.85 37.59
C GLU A 348 -32.67 24.94 37.07
N GLU A 349 -33.53 25.44 37.96
CA GLU A 349 -34.54 26.45 37.62
C GLU A 349 -34.00 27.88 37.79
N LYS A 350 -32.92 28.06 38.57
CA LYS A 350 -32.32 29.36 38.85
C LYS A 350 -31.11 29.62 37.94
N PRO A 351 -31.19 30.59 37.01
CA PRO A 351 -30.09 30.90 36.08
C PRO A 351 -28.76 31.21 36.76
N ASP A 352 -28.79 31.81 37.95
CA ASP A 352 -27.63 32.22 38.75
C ASP A 352 -26.95 31.07 39.49
N ALA A 353 -27.66 29.95 39.72
CA ALA A 353 -27.08 28.76 40.34
C ALA A 353 -26.31 27.88 39.34
N VAL A 354 -26.55 28.05 38.03
CA VAL A 354 -25.97 27.19 36.97
C VAL A 354 -24.44 27.21 36.93
N PRO A 355 -23.73 28.37 37.04
CA PRO A 355 -22.26 28.38 37.05
C PRO A 355 -21.67 27.56 38.20
N GLN A 356 -22.21 27.72 39.42
CA GLN A 356 -21.77 26.96 40.60
C GLN A 356 -22.08 25.46 40.46
N LEU A 357 -23.22 25.12 39.87
CA LEU A 357 -23.59 23.73 39.58
C LEU A 357 -22.63 23.06 38.60
N ILE A 358 -22.18 23.77 37.56
CA ILE A 358 -21.18 23.25 36.61
C ILE A 358 -19.87 22.94 37.35
N GLU A 359 -19.39 23.87 38.18
CA GLU A 359 -18.16 23.68 38.98
C GLU A 359 -18.28 22.47 39.92
N GLN A 360 -19.40 22.36 40.64
CA GLN A 360 -19.68 21.26 41.55
C GLN A 360 -19.70 19.90 40.82
N VAL A 361 -20.38 19.82 39.67
CA VAL A 361 -20.48 18.56 38.92
C VAL A 361 -19.15 18.15 38.31
N LEU A 362 -18.36 19.09 37.80
CA LEU A 362 -17.01 18.81 37.31
C LEU A 362 -16.13 18.26 38.45
N ARG A 363 -16.26 18.80 39.66
CA ARG A 363 -15.56 18.30 40.84
C ARG A 363 -16.02 16.89 41.26
N GLU A 364 -17.32 16.68 41.42
CA GLU A 364 -17.89 15.42 41.91
C GLU A 364 -17.79 14.27 40.91
N VAL A 365 -18.07 14.54 39.63
CA VAL A 365 -18.24 13.50 38.61
C VAL A 365 -16.96 13.26 37.83
N PHE A 366 -16.17 14.32 37.60
CA PHE A 366 -14.94 14.25 36.81
C PHE A 366 -13.68 14.28 37.68
N GLY A 367 -13.76 14.65 38.96
CA GLY A 367 -12.61 14.64 39.88
C GLY A 367 -11.58 15.72 39.54
N VAL A 368 -12.04 16.83 38.94
CA VAL A 368 -11.19 17.93 38.47
C VAL A 368 -11.59 19.22 39.19
N ALA A 369 -10.63 20.10 39.43
CA ALA A 369 -10.93 21.47 39.85
C ALA A 369 -11.56 22.22 38.67
N ALA A 370 -12.57 23.06 38.92
CA ALA A 370 -13.21 23.83 37.87
C ALA A 370 -13.69 25.18 38.38
N ALA A 371 -13.69 26.18 37.50
CA ALA A 371 -14.18 27.52 37.77
C ALA A 371 -14.81 28.14 36.52
N VAL A 372 -15.97 28.78 36.68
CA VAL A 372 -16.69 29.51 35.64
C VAL A 372 -16.60 31.01 35.95
N ARG A 373 -16.17 31.80 34.98
CA ARG A 373 -16.09 33.27 35.10
C ARG A 373 -16.89 33.91 33.97
N ILE A 374 -17.75 34.86 34.32
CA ILE A 374 -18.65 35.53 33.36
C ILE A 374 -18.51 37.04 33.52
N TRP A 375 -18.38 37.77 32.41
CA TRP A 375 -18.36 39.23 32.38
C TRP A 375 -19.57 39.78 31.62
N GLY A 376 -19.98 41.01 31.96
CA GLY A 376 -21.15 41.64 31.38
C GLY A 376 -22.49 41.04 31.83
N ALA A 377 -22.51 40.42 33.03
CA ALA A 377 -23.73 39.94 33.66
C ALA A 377 -24.67 41.10 34.02
N ALA A 378 -25.97 40.83 34.11
CA ALA A 378 -26.96 41.83 34.53
C ALA A 378 -26.65 42.35 35.94
N VAL A 379 -27.00 43.61 36.23
CA VAL A 379 -26.71 44.29 37.51
C VAL A 379 -27.20 43.50 38.73
N LEU A 380 -28.28 42.71 38.58
CA LEU A 380 -28.80 41.78 39.60
C LEU A 380 -27.80 40.72 40.07
N TYR A 381 -26.79 40.39 39.27
CA TYR A 381 -25.78 39.37 39.55
C TYR A 381 -24.39 39.96 39.79
N ALA A 382 -24.27 41.29 39.93
CA ALA A 382 -22.98 41.97 40.07
C ALA A 382 -22.18 41.57 41.31
N GLN A 383 -22.84 40.99 42.33
CA GLN A 383 -22.21 40.50 43.56
C GLN A 383 -22.00 38.98 43.58
N ALA A 384 -22.34 38.26 42.50
CA ALA A 384 -22.16 36.81 42.47
C ALA A 384 -20.68 36.44 42.28
N ASP A 385 -20.23 35.38 42.95
CA ASP A 385 -18.82 34.97 42.96
C ASP A 385 -18.23 34.72 41.57
N PHE A 386 -19.04 34.22 40.62
CA PHE A 386 -18.63 33.98 39.24
C PHE A 386 -18.47 35.26 38.39
N VAL A 387 -18.90 36.42 38.92
CA VAL A 387 -18.80 37.76 38.30
C VAL A 387 -17.65 38.58 38.90
N LEU A 388 -17.11 38.19 40.06
CA LEU A 388 -16.02 38.90 40.74
C LEU A 388 -14.73 38.88 39.89
N SER A 389 -14.52 40.01 39.20
CA SER A 389 -13.34 40.52 38.48
C SER A 389 -12.25 39.53 38.02
N PRO A 390 -12.33 39.01 36.78
CA PRO A 390 -11.12 38.78 36.02
C PRO A 390 -10.41 40.13 35.75
N LYS A 391 -9.08 40.19 35.94
CA LYS A 391 -8.26 41.29 35.40
C LYS A 391 -8.59 41.45 33.90
N HIS A 392 -8.53 42.67 33.37
CA HIS A 392 -8.83 42.98 31.95
C HIS A 392 -8.11 42.00 30.98
N GLU A 393 -6.93 41.54 31.37
CA GLU A 393 -6.08 40.56 30.68
C GLU A 393 -6.76 39.21 30.42
N VAL A 394 -7.62 38.71 31.31
CA VAL A 394 -8.30 37.39 31.14
C VAL A 394 -9.36 37.45 30.04
N GLY A 395 -10.07 38.58 29.92
CA GLY A 395 -11.04 38.80 28.83
C GLY A 395 -10.34 38.89 27.48
N LEU A 396 -9.20 39.56 27.39
CA LEU A 396 -8.36 39.61 26.18
C LEU A 396 -7.85 38.22 25.80
N PHE A 397 -7.39 37.43 26.78
CA PHE A 397 -6.93 36.06 26.55
C PHE A 397 -8.07 35.15 26.08
N ALA A 398 -9.23 35.20 26.73
CA ALA A 398 -10.41 34.43 26.34
C ALA A 398 -10.90 34.76 24.92
N ASN A 399 -10.82 36.03 24.53
CA ASN A 399 -11.15 36.45 23.16
C ASN A 399 -10.19 35.89 22.11
N GLN A 400 -8.90 35.70 22.46
CA GLN A 400 -7.89 35.09 21.58
C GLN A 400 -8.01 33.57 21.46
N LEU A 401 -8.72 32.89 22.38
CA LEU A 401 -8.95 31.45 22.30
C LEU A 401 -9.99 31.12 21.21
N THR A 402 -9.51 30.62 20.07
CA THR A 402 -10.34 30.07 18.99
C THR A 402 -10.73 28.61 19.20
N ALA A 403 -10.02 27.89 20.07
CA ALA A 403 -10.27 26.51 20.46
C ALA A 403 -9.90 26.32 21.94
N PRO A 404 -10.41 25.25 22.61
CA PRO A 404 -9.97 24.92 23.96
C PRO A 404 -8.44 24.80 24.04
N TYR A 405 -7.84 25.49 25.00
CA TYR A 405 -6.43 25.29 25.34
C TYR A 405 -6.31 24.13 26.31
N CYS A 406 -5.34 23.23 26.11
CA CYS A 406 -5.01 22.14 27.03
C CYS A 406 -3.49 22.06 27.19
N GLY A 407 -3.00 22.04 28.42
CA GLY A 407 -1.58 21.87 28.68
C GLY A 407 -1.16 22.37 30.06
N ASN A 408 0.14 22.48 30.24
CA ASN A 408 0.77 23.13 31.37
C ASN A 408 1.54 24.36 30.83
N ASN A 409 1.14 25.56 31.25
CA ASN A 409 1.85 26.79 30.92
C ASN A 409 2.40 27.44 32.20
N PRO A 410 3.72 27.37 32.44
CA PRO A 410 4.35 27.99 33.62
C PRO A 410 4.19 29.51 33.68
N GLU A 411 3.96 30.18 32.54
CA GLU A 411 3.78 31.63 32.46
C GLU A 411 2.34 32.09 32.75
N LEU A 412 1.38 31.15 32.80
CA LEU A 412 -0.04 31.44 33.03
C LEU A 412 -0.43 30.94 34.44
N ASP A 413 -0.46 31.82 35.43
CA ASP A 413 -0.95 31.48 36.78
C ASP A 413 -2.49 31.43 36.79
N VAL A 414 -3.04 30.27 36.43
CA VAL A 414 -4.49 30.01 36.41
C VAL A 414 -5.07 29.68 37.78
N THR A 415 -4.22 29.44 38.79
CA THR A 415 -4.66 29.02 40.13
C THR A 415 -5.48 30.11 40.80
N GLN A 416 -5.09 31.38 40.58
CA GLN A 416 -5.81 32.58 41.02
C GLN A 416 -7.21 32.70 40.40
N TRP A 417 -7.53 31.95 39.35
CA TRP A 417 -8.84 31.99 38.71
C TRP A 417 -9.78 30.88 39.20
N LEU A 418 -9.30 29.95 40.04
CA LEU A 418 -10.13 28.90 40.63
C LEU A 418 -10.92 29.38 41.85
N THR A 419 -10.33 30.24 42.70
CA THR A 419 -10.94 30.72 43.95
C THR A 419 -11.02 32.24 43.98
N ALA A 420 -11.98 32.78 44.74
CA ALA A 420 -12.04 34.21 45.06
C ALA A 420 -11.07 34.57 46.21
N ASP A 421 -10.70 33.58 47.03
CA ASP A 421 -9.75 33.71 48.13
C ASP A 421 -8.31 33.50 47.62
N GLU A 422 -7.39 34.40 48.00
CA GLU A 422 -5.97 34.38 47.59
C GLU A 422 -5.14 33.21 48.20
N GLU A 423 -5.70 32.44 49.13
CA GLU A 423 -5.05 31.29 49.79
C GLU A 423 -5.71 29.95 49.39
N SER A 424 -5.38 29.45 48.19
CA SER A 424 -5.80 28.11 47.75
C SER A 424 -4.60 27.15 47.67
N ASP A 425 -4.62 26.07 48.48
CA ASP A 425 -3.62 24.98 48.46
C ASP A 425 -3.74 24.03 47.23
N VAL A 426 -4.45 24.43 46.18
CA VAL A 426 -4.72 23.56 45.01
C VAL A 426 -3.54 23.56 44.05
N VAL A 427 -2.78 22.47 44.04
CA VAL A 427 -1.69 22.24 43.07
C VAL A 427 -2.27 21.70 41.75
N LEU A 428 -2.04 22.42 40.65
CA LEU A 428 -2.41 22.01 39.30
C LEU A 428 -1.16 21.67 38.48
N GLU A 429 -1.12 20.47 37.90
CA GLU A 429 -0.03 20.08 36.99
C GLU A 429 -0.45 20.09 35.51
N SER A 430 -1.75 20.08 35.22
CA SER A 430 -2.30 20.33 33.88
C SER A 430 -3.68 20.98 33.94
N PHE A 431 -4.04 21.77 32.91
CA PHE A 431 -5.34 22.46 32.86
C PHE A 431 -5.88 22.63 31.43
N ALA A 432 -7.19 22.91 31.36
CA ALA A 432 -7.90 23.28 30.15
C ALA A 432 -8.67 24.59 30.32
N LEU A 433 -8.65 25.43 29.27
CA LEU A 433 -9.34 26.72 29.21
C LEU A 433 -10.30 26.74 28.02
N VAL A 434 -11.56 27.10 28.26
CA VAL A 434 -12.64 27.12 27.27
C VAL A 434 -13.35 28.47 27.29
N ALA A 435 -13.29 29.21 26.18
CA ALA A 435 -14.02 30.46 26.03
C ALA A 435 -15.54 30.22 25.86
N LEU A 436 -16.36 30.94 26.63
CA LEU A 436 -17.82 30.88 26.57
C LEU A 436 -18.33 31.99 25.62
N ARG A 437 -19.02 31.61 24.54
CA ARG A 437 -19.46 32.51 23.46
C ARG A 437 -20.94 32.35 23.16
N LYS A 438 -21.61 33.42 22.72
CA LYS A 438 -23.02 33.36 22.31
C LYS A 438 -23.10 32.66 20.94
N PRO A 439 -24.00 31.69 20.76
CA PRO A 439 -24.16 31.04 19.46
C PRO A 439 -24.77 32.04 18.44
N HIS A 440 -24.24 32.07 17.22
CA HIS A 440 -24.70 32.90 16.09
C HIS A 440 -24.45 34.42 16.20
N CYS A 441 -23.70 34.88 17.21
CA CYS A 441 -23.25 36.26 17.32
C CYS A 441 -21.72 36.27 17.40
N ASP A 442 -21.07 37.00 16.49
CA ASP A 442 -19.63 37.35 16.45
C ASP A 442 -18.69 36.39 17.20
N GLU A 443 -18.01 35.47 16.47
CA GLU A 443 -17.09 34.47 17.05
C GLU A 443 -15.90 35.08 17.82
N THR A 444 -15.75 36.40 17.79
CA THR A 444 -14.64 37.17 18.35
C THR A 444 -14.79 37.51 19.84
N ASN A 445 -16.02 37.71 20.34
CA ASN A 445 -16.23 38.14 21.73
C ASN A 445 -16.78 37.03 22.63
N ALA A 446 -15.93 36.55 23.54
CA ALA A 446 -16.34 35.71 24.66
C ALA A 446 -17.05 36.58 25.70
N PHE A 447 -18.03 36.00 26.40
CA PHE A 447 -18.69 36.60 27.57
C PHE A 447 -18.29 35.91 28.87
N GLY A 448 -17.50 34.84 28.78
CA GLY A 448 -17.02 34.09 29.93
C GLY A 448 -15.89 33.13 29.58
N LEU A 449 -15.34 32.50 30.61
CA LEU A 449 -14.27 31.51 30.54
C LEU A 449 -14.58 30.38 31.52
N LEU A 450 -14.44 29.14 31.07
CA LEU A 450 -14.42 27.95 31.91
C LEU A 450 -12.97 27.45 32.03
N LEU A 451 -12.50 27.33 33.27
CA LEU A 451 -11.24 26.72 33.64
C LEU A 451 -11.50 25.35 34.25
N VAL A 452 -10.70 24.35 33.84
CA VAL A 452 -10.70 23.00 34.42
C VAL A 452 -9.26 22.57 34.68
N GLY A 453 -8.93 22.15 35.90
CA GLY A 453 -7.57 21.82 36.32
C GLY A 453 -7.46 20.43 36.96
N SER A 454 -6.30 19.79 36.82
CA SER A 454 -6.00 18.50 37.44
C SER A 454 -4.58 18.49 38.05
N PRO A 455 -4.39 17.78 39.18
CA PRO A 455 -3.06 17.49 39.72
C PRO A 455 -2.30 16.42 38.91
N ASP A 456 -2.95 15.73 37.96
CA ASP A 456 -2.28 14.78 37.06
C ASP A 456 -1.74 15.52 35.82
N PRO A 457 -0.42 15.49 35.56
CA PRO A 457 0.19 16.18 34.42
C PRO A 457 -0.22 15.59 33.07
N GLN A 458 -0.73 14.36 33.05
CA GLN A 458 -1.18 13.68 31.84
C GLN A 458 -2.67 13.87 31.55
N HIS A 459 -3.42 14.54 32.43
CA HIS A 459 -4.86 14.71 32.29
C HIS A 459 -5.24 15.63 31.12
N PHE A 460 -4.57 16.79 30.99
CA PHE A 460 -4.76 17.76 29.91
C PHE A 460 -3.46 17.97 29.12
N GLN A 461 -3.34 17.31 27.96
CA GLN A 461 -2.13 17.39 27.12
C GLN A 461 -2.34 18.29 25.89
N ALA A 462 -1.25 18.87 25.39
CA ALA A 462 -1.27 19.65 24.16
C ALA A 462 -1.80 18.82 22.98
N GLY A 463 -2.84 19.32 22.30
CA GLY A 463 -3.55 18.61 21.22
C GLY A 463 -4.77 17.79 21.67
N MET A 464 -5.06 17.70 22.98
CA MET A 464 -6.32 17.14 23.51
C MET A 464 -7.50 18.13 23.45
N ALA A 465 -7.48 19.11 22.53
CA ALA A 465 -8.64 19.94 22.23
C ALA A 465 -9.75 19.05 21.63
N THR A 466 -10.46 18.35 22.51
CA THR A 466 -11.44 17.35 22.16
C THR A 466 -12.75 18.03 21.78
N ASP A 467 -13.53 17.38 20.93
CA ASP A 467 -14.94 17.74 20.72
C ASP A 467 -15.66 17.88 22.07
N PHE A 468 -15.29 17.11 23.10
CA PHE A 468 -15.81 17.19 24.47
C PHE A 468 -15.65 18.58 25.10
N LEU A 469 -14.44 19.15 25.14
CA LEU A 469 -14.22 20.48 25.73
C LEU A 469 -14.91 21.57 24.92
N SER A 470 -14.93 21.40 23.60
CA SER A 470 -15.68 22.27 22.69
C SER A 470 -17.19 22.17 22.93
N TYR A 471 -17.71 20.96 23.18
CA TYR A 471 -19.11 20.71 23.53
C TYR A 471 -19.47 21.32 24.86
N ILE A 472 -18.59 21.32 25.87
CA ILE A 472 -18.86 22.02 27.13
C ILE A 472 -18.96 23.53 26.92
N GLY A 473 -18.12 24.12 26.06
CA GLY A 473 -18.27 25.54 25.67
C GLY A 473 -19.55 25.84 24.89
N VAL A 474 -20.12 24.83 24.23
CA VAL A 474 -21.39 24.88 23.46
C VAL A 474 -22.58 24.41 24.30
N LEU A 475 -22.37 23.80 25.49
CA LEU A 475 -23.45 23.35 26.36
C LEU A 475 -24.32 24.56 26.66
N ARG A 476 -25.48 24.53 26.01
CA ARG A 476 -26.56 25.49 26.03
C ARG A 476 -26.59 26.20 27.40
N VAL A 477 -26.26 27.50 27.42
CA VAL A 477 -26.83 28.44 28.39
C VAL A 477 -28.32 28.53 28.08
N ALA A 478 -29.03 27.43 28.32
CA ALA A 478 -30.46 27.24 28.14
C ALA A 478 -31.21 27.97 29.24
N VAL A 479 -31.01 29.29 29.32
CA VAL A 479 -32.01 30.21 29.86
C VAL A 479 -32.94 30.67 28.73
N ALA A 480 -32.67 30.30 27.47
CA ALA A 480 -33.56 30.58 26.36
C ALA A 480 -33.87 29.30 25.56
N THR A 481 -35.09 28.79 25.75
CA THR A 481 -35.84 27.87 24.87
C THR A 481 -35.43 26.39 24.85
N VAL A 482 -36.25 25.53 25.49
CA VAL A 482 -36.40 24.11 25.12
C VAL A 482 -37.86 23.70 25.26
N THR A 483 -38.49 23.36 24.14
CA THR A 483 -39.59 22.38 24.08
C THR A 483 -39.13 21.21 23.22
N ALA A 484 -39.37 19.99 23.67
CA ALA A 484 -39.05 18.76 22.93
C ALA A 484 -39.91 18.62 21.66
N PRO A 485 -39.40 17.98 20.58
CA PRO A 485 -40.23 17.69 19.41
C PRO A 485 -41.30 16.65 19.74
N ALA A 486 -42.54 16.88 19.29
CA ALA A 486 -43.71 16.04 19.60
C ALA A 486 -43.67 14.63 18.99
N ASP A 487 -42.90 14.40 17.92
CA ASP A 487 -42.67 13.09 17.32
C ASP A 487 -41.16 12.78 17.23
N PRO A 488 -40.66 11.79 17.98
CA PRO A 488 -39.24 11.46 18.01
C PRO A 488 -38.72 10.85 16.70
N ILE A 489 -39.56 10.14 15.93
CA ILE A 489 -39.13 9.54 14.65
C ILE A 489 -39.01 10.61 13.59
N ALA A 490 -39.98 11.51 13.48
CA ALA A 490 -39.92 12.64 12.56
C ALA A 490 -38.68 13.51 12.86
N GLY A 491 -38.48 13.87 14.14
CA GLY A 491 -37.31 14.65 14.55
C GLY A 491 -35.97 13.98 14.21
N TYR A 492 -35.87 12.65 14.38
CA TYR A 492 -34.67 11.92 13.99
C TYR A 492 -34.48 11.92 12.47
N LEU A 493 -35.52 11.65 11.69
CA LEU A 493 -35.43 11.63 10.23
C LEU A 493 -35.06 12.99 9.64
N ASP A 494 -35.53 14.09 10.26
CA ASP A 494 -35.15 15.45 9.88
C ASP A 494 -33.68 15.75 10.22
N SER A 495 -33.21 15.36 11.41
CA SER A 495 -31.80 15.51 11.78
C SER A 495 -30.84 14.83 10.78
N LEU A 496 -31.24 13.70 10.19
CA LEU A 496 -30.45 12.98 9.20
C LEU A 496 -30.34 13.72 7.86
N VAL A 497 -31.31 14.57 7.53
CA VAL A 497 -31.32 15.37 6.30
C VAL A 497 -30.50 16.65 6.51
N TYR A 498 -30.74 17.38 7.61
CA TYR A 498 -30.15 18.70 7.85
C TYR A 498 -28.71 18.63 8.38
N GLU A 499 -28.42 17.76 9.35
CA GLU A 499 -27.09 17.72 9.99
C GLU A 499 -26.12 16.81 9.23
N ARG A 500 -26.61 15.68 8.69
CA ARG A 500 -25.75 14.64 8.09
C ARG A 500 -25.76 14.61 6.57
N LYS A 501 -26.58 15.44 5.91
CA LYS A 501 -26.71 15.54 4.44
C LYS A 501 -26.77 14.17 3.75
N LEU A 502 -27.51 13.21 4.33
CA LEU A 502 -27.54 11.83 3.84
C LEU A 502 -28.29 11.71 2.51
N SER A 503 -27.87 10.74 1.67
CA SER A 503 -28.51 10.48 0.39
C SER A 503 -29.97 10.01 0.55
N LYS A 504 -30.83 10.36 -0.43
CA LYS A 504 -32.25 9.95 -0.46
C LYS A 504 -32.44 8.44 -0.27
N HIS A 505 -31.55 7.61 -0.83
CA HIS A 505 -31.61 6.15 -0.68
C HIS A 505 -31.32 5.69 0.76
N THR A 506 -30.39 6.35 1.46
CA THR A 506 -30.09 6.03 2.86
C THR A 506 -31.26 6.45 3.75
N TRP A 507 -31.83 7.62 3.49
CA TRP A 507 -33.02 8.11 4.20
C TRP A 507 -34.20 7.15 4.07
N THR A 508 -34.55 6.71 2.85
CA THR A 508 -35.66 5.76 2.64
C THR A 508 -35.42 4.43 3.36
N SER A 509 -34.17 3.97 3.40
CA SER A 509 -33.82 2.76 4.13
C SER A 509 -33.97 2.93 5.65
N TYR A 510 -33.63 4.11 6.20
CA TYR A 510 -33.75 4.38 7.63
C TYR A 510 -35.22 4.54 8.04
N ALA A 511 -36.00 5.31 7.26
CA ALA A 511 -37.44 5.46 7.48
C ALA A 511 -38.16 4.11 7.46
N HIS A 512 -37.81 3.21 6.53
CA HIS A 512 -38.37 1.87 6.49
C HIS A 512 -38.07 1.07 7.76
N GLU A 513 -36.82 1.06 8.24
CA GLU A 513 -36.48 0.30 9.46
C GLU A 513 -37.10 0.90 10.72
N LEU A 514 -37.30 2.22 10.79
CA LEU A 514 -37.98 2.87 11.91
C LEU A 514 -39.47 2.56 11.93
N ALA A 515 -40.12 2.48 10.76
CA ALA A 515 -41.50 1.99 10.68
C ALA A 515 -41.64 0.54 11.21
N GLN A 516 -40.60 -0.28 11.03
CA GLN A 516 -40.55 -1.65 11.58
C GLN A 516 -40.35 -1.67 13.10
N LEU A 517 -39.70 -0.64 13.66
CA LEU A 517 -39.60 -0.46 15.11
C LEU A 517 -40.95 -0.05 15.71
N VAL A 518 -41.68 0.84 15.04
CA VAL A 518 -43.05 1.21 15.46
C VAL A 518 -43.97 -0.01 15.41
N ALA A 519 -43.91 -0.79 14.34
CA ALA A 519 -44.69 -2.03 14.23
C ALA A 519 -44.33 -3.06 15.32
N LEU A 520 -43.08 -3.11 15.77
CA LEU A 520 -42.64 -3.96 16.88
C LEU A 520 -43.16 -3.44 18.23
N ALA A 521 -43.30 -2.12 18.38
CA ALA A 521 -43.82 -1.51 19.59
C ALA A 521 -45.32 -1.75 19.76
N ASP A 522 -46.03 -1.86 18.63
CA ASP A 522 -47.47 -2.09 18.57
C ASP A 522 -48.24 -1.02 19.37
N THR A 523 -48.78 -1.38 20.54
CA THR A 523 -49.52 -0.45 21.44
C THR A 523 -48.63 0.23 22.49
N ARG A 524 -47.37 -0.18 22.62
CA ARG A 524 -46.43 0.36 23.63
C ARG A 524 -45.76 1.62 23.12
N ALA A 525 -45.41 2.51 24.04
CA ALA A 525 -44.59 3.65 23.69
C ALA A 525 -43.14 3.20 23.38
N LEU A 526 -42.47 3.91 22.46
CA LEU A 526 -41.13 3.50 22.02
C LEU A 526 -40.08 3.52 23.15
N ASN A 527 -40.30 4.29 24.21
CA ASN A 527 -39.48 4.36 25.42
C ASN A 527 -39.73 3.19 26.39
N GLU A 528 -40.81 2.42 26.22
CA GLU A 528 -41.15 1.26 27.04
C GLU A 528 -40.60 -0.06 26.48
N LEU A 529 -40.01 -0.03 25.28
CA LEU A 529 -39.42 -1.22 24.69
C LEU A 529 -38.22 -1.69 25.51
N THR A 530 -38.15 -2.99 25.73
CA THR A 530 -37.05 -3.64 26.45
C THR A 530 -36.13 -4.40 25.49
N PRO A 531 -34.91 -4.77 25.91
CA PRO A 531 -34.05 -5.66 25.13
C PRO A 531 -34.70 -7.01 24.77
N ALA A 532 -35.68 -7.47 25.55
CA ALA A 532 -36.45 -8.67 25.23
C ALA A 532 -37.32 -8.45 23.98
N ASN A 533 -38.00 -7.30 23.87
CA ASN A 533 -38.84 -6.98 22.70
C ASN A 533 -37.99 -6.78 21.44
N ILE A 534 -36.83 -6.16 21.57
CA ILE A 534 -35.89 -6.02 20.44
C ILE A 534 -35.37 -7.40 19.97
N ARG A 535 -35.10 -8.33 20.89
CA ARG A 535 -34.74 -9.73 20.54
C ARG A 535 -35.89 -10.45 19.85
N GLU A 536 -37.12 -10.27 20.31
CA GLU A 536 -38.32 -10.81 19.67
C GLU A 536 -38.47 -10.29 18.24
N GLY A 537 -38.30 -8.99 18.00
CA GLY A 537 -38.31 -8.41 16.65
C GLY A 537 -37.21 -8.95 15.74
N VAL A 538 -36.04 -9.30 16.29
CA VAL A 538 -34.97 -10.00 15.56
C VAL A 538 -35.38 -11.43 15.19
N ILE A 539 -36.03 -12.16 16.11
CA ILE A 539 -36.51 -13.52 15.88
C ILE A 539 -37.62 -13.52 14.81
N GLN A 540 -38.58 -12.60 14.91
CA GLN A 540 -39.65 -12.43 13.92
C GLN A 540 -39.09 -12.09 12.53
N ALA A 541 -38.15 -11.14 12.46
CA ALA A 541 -37.48 -10.80 11.21
C ALA A 541 -36.75 -12.02 10.59
N HIS A 542 -36.09 -12.83 11.42
CA HIS A 542 -35.43 -14.05 10.95
C HIS A 542 -36.45 -15.08 10.46
N ALA A 543 -37.57 -15.27 11.17
CA ALA A 543 -38.66 -16.17 10.78
C ALA A 543 -39.35 -15.71 9.46
N GLN A 544 -39.41 -14.41 9.21
CA GLN A 544 -39.89 -13.81 7.96
C GLN A 544 -38.87 -13.91 6.80
N GLY A 545 -37.73 -14.59 7.02
CA GLY A 545 -36.73 -14.83 5.98
C GLY A 545 -35.74 -13.68 5.75
N LEU A 546 -35.65 -12.70 6.66
CA LEU A 546 -34.63 -11.66 6.52
C LEU A 546 -33.23 -12.24 6.74
N SER A 547 -32.30 -11.84 5.87
CA SER A 547 -30.90 -12.25 6.00
C SER A 547 -30.25 -11.65 7.25
N ALA A 548 -29.24 -12.33 7.81
CA ALA A 548 -28.43 -11.82 8.93
C ALA A 548 -27.86 -10.41 8.68
N ARG A 549 -27.59 -10.05 7.41
CA ARG A 549 -27.14 -8.71 7.02
C ARG A 549 -28.25 -7.67 7.14
N SER A 550 -29.47 -8.00 6.72
CA SER A 550 -30.64 -7.12 6.84
C SER A 550 -30.99 -6.88 8.30
N ILE A 551 -30.93 -7.93 9.13
CA ILE A 551 -31.15 -7.84 10.58
C ILE A 551 -30.07 -6.97 11.25
N ALA A 552 -28.81 -7.10 10.83
CA ALA A 552 -27.73 -6.24 11.32
C ALA A 552 -27.93 -4.76 10.93
N HIS A 553 -28.43 -4.48 9.71
CA HIS A 553 -28.77 -3.13 9.27
C HIS A 553 -29.90 -2.53 10.11
N ARG A 554 -31.00 -3.28 10.30
CA ARG A 554 -32.13 -2.90 11.17
C ARG A 554 -31.67 -2.50 12.57
N LEU A 555 -30.91 -3.38 13.24
CA LEU A 555 -30.36 -3.09 14.57
C LEU A 555 -29.42 -1.88 14.58
N SER A 556 -28.70 -1.62 13.49
CA SER A 556 -27.86 -0.42 13.37
C SER A 556 -28.70 0.85 13.32
N VAL A 557 -29.79 0.86 12.55
CA VAL A 557 -30.70 2.02 12.45
C VAL A 557 -31.36 2.27 13.79
N TRP A 558 -31.89 1.22 14.44
CA TRP A 558 -32.55 1.34 15.73
C TRP A 558 -31.60 1.84 16.82
N ARG A 559 -30.36 1.34 16.88
CA ARG A 559 -29.35 1.88 17.83
C ARG A 559 -29.05 3.34 17.58
N SER A 560 -28.94 3.76 16.32
CA SER A 560 -28.66 5.15 15.98
C SER A 560 -29.82 6.06 16.38
N PHE A 561 -31.07 5.62 16.18
CA PHE A 561 -32.27 6.32 16.63
C PHE A 561 -32.33 6.48 18.16
N TYR A 562 -32.21 5.38 18.93
CA TYR A 562 -32.26 5.47 20.39
C TYR A 562 -31.09 6.26 20.99
N ARG A 563 -29.92 6.28 20.34
CA ARG A 563 -28.82 7.18 20.73
C ARG A 563 -29.17 8.64 20.52
N TRP A 564 -29.76 8.97 19.37
CA TRP A 564 -30.20 10.33 19.08
C TRP A 564 -31.34 10.76 20.02
N TRP A 565 -32.32 9.89 20.25
CA TRP A 565 -33.48 10.23 21.08
C TRP A 565 -33.11 10.40 22.56
N ALA A 566 -32.11 9.65 23.04
CA ALA A 566 -31.54 9.81 24.38
C ALA A 566 -30.81 11.15 24.58
N LEU A 567 -30.41 11.84 23.51
CA LEU A 567 -29.84 13.19 23.58
C LEU A 567 -30.92 14.29 23.70
N HIS A 568 -32.16 13.97 23.34
CA HIS A 568 -33.27 14.94 23.25
C HIS A 568 -34.37 14.69 24.29
N THR A 569 -34.33 13.56 25.00
CA THR A 569 -35.30 13.17 26.03
C THR A 569 -34.63 12.30 27.10
N ALA A 570 -35.22 12.25 28.30
CA ALA A 570 -34.73 11.43 29.40
C ALA A 570 -35.09 9.94 29.22
N LEU A 571 -34.40 9.25 28.30
CA LEU A 571 -34.46 7.79 28.20
C LEU A 571 -33.53 7.16 29.26
N GLU A 572 -34.07 6.28 30.10
CA GLU A 572 -33.28 5.61 31.15
C GLU A 572 -32.30 4.57 30.56
N THR A 573 -32.70 3.85 29.52
CA THR A 573 -31.86 2.82 28.88
C THR A 573 -32.08 2.74 27.38
N ASN A 574 -31.05 2.33 26.63
CA ASN A 574 -31.17 2.03 25.20
C ASN A 574 -31.50 0.53 25.01
N PRO A 575 -32.72 0.18 24.58
CA PRO A 575 -33.16 -1.22 24.53
C PRO A 575 -32.46 -2.05 23.45
N VAL A 576 -31.76 -1.41 22.51
CA VAL A 576 -31.10 -2.08 21.38
C VAL A 576 -29.59 -2.28 21.64
N ALA A 577 -29.04 -1.69 22.70
CA ALA A 577 -27.61 -1.65 22.95
C ALA A 577 -26.97 -3.05 23.07
N THR A 578 -27.63 -3.97 23.77
CA THR A 578 -27.10 -5.31 24.09
C THR A 578 -27.52 -6.40 23.08
N VAL A 579 -28.43 -6.10 22.16
CA VAL A 579 -28.98 -7.09 21.21
C VAL A 579 -28.02 -7.31 20.04
N ARG A 580 -27.62 -8.56 19.83
CA ARG A 580 -26.69 -8.96 18.74
C ARG A 580 -27.45 -9.51 17.54
N ALA A 581 -26.94 -9.24 16.34
CA ALA A 581 -27.44 -9.85 15.11
C ALA A 581 -27.01 -11.33 15.00
N PRO A 582 -27.75 -12.18 14.28
CA PRO A 582 -27.37 -13.57 14.02
C PRO A 582 -25.98 -13.68 13.37
N LYS A 583 -25.20 -14.71 13.78
CA LYS A 583 -23.88 -14.98 13.19
C LYS A 583 -24.04 -15.32 11.72
N ARG A 584 -23.32 -14.58 10.88
CA ARG A 584 -23.32 -14.78 9.43
C ARG A 584 -22.44 -15.97 9.05
N ALA A 585 -23.01 -16.96 8.36
CA ALA A 585 -22.22 -17.98 7.68
C ALA A 585 -21.35 -17.33 6.58
N ARG A 586 -20.04 -17.60 6.58
CA ARG A 586 -19.13 -17.21 5.49
C ARG A 586 -19.34 -18.17 4.33
N ALA A 587 -20.03 -17.74 3.29
CA ALA A 587 -20.05 -18.44 2.01
C ALA A 587 -18.78 -18.11 1.19
N LEU A 588 -18.05 -19.14 0.78
CA LEU A 588 -17.03 -19.14 -0.28
C LEU A 588 -17.71 -19.35 -1.66
N PRO A 589 -16.99 -19.15 -2.78
CA PRO A 589 -16.84 -17.93 -3.57
C PRO A 589 -18.10 -17.51 -4.35
N LYS A 590 -18.23 -16.21 -4.66
CA LYS A 590 -19.42 -15.60 -5.30
C LYS A 590 -19.35 -15.50 -6.84
N ALA A 591 -18.28 -15.98 -7.46
CA ALA A 591 -18.06 -15.88 -8.90
C ALA A 591 -18.60 -17.13 -9.59
N LEU A 592 -19.27 -16.96 -10.73
CA LEU A 592 -19.51 -18.05 -11.68
C LEU A 592 -18.18 -18.62 -12.16
N SER A 593 -18.15 -19.93 -12.44
CA SER A 593 -17.03 -20.56 -13.13
C SER A 593 -16.91 -20.02 -14.57
N VAL A 594 -15.74 -20.22 -15.18
CA VAL A 594 -15.51 -19.86 -16.59
C VAL A 594 -16.48 -20.61 -17.51
N ASP A 595 -16.77 -21.88 -17.22
CA ASP A 595 -17.69 -22.72 -17.98
C ASP A 595 -19.16 -22.31 -17.80
N ASP A 596 -19.59 -21.97 -16.58
CA ASP A 596 -20.93 -21.43 -16.33
C ASP A 596 -21.10 -20.08 -17.04
N THR A 597 -20.07 -19.23 -16.99
CA THR A 597 -20.10 -17.94 -17.68
C THR A 597 -20.20 -18.14 -19.19
N LYS A 598 -19.44 -19.08 -19.75
CA LYS A 598 -19.51 -19.43 -21.18
C LYS A 598 -20.92 -19.88 -21.58
N THR A 599 -21.49 -20.82 -20.83
CA THR A 599 -22.85 -21.34 -21.06
C THR A 599 -23.89 -20.22 -20.94
N MET A 600 -23.74 -19.32 -19.97
CA MET A 600 -24.60 -18.15 -19.80
C MET A 600 -24.54 -17.20 -21.00
N MET A 601 -23.33 -16.92 -21.50
CA MET A 601 -23.18 -16.10 -22.69
C MET A 601 -23.80 -16.80 -23.91
N GLU A 602 -23.67 -18.12 -24.05
CA GLU A 602 -24.22 -18.93 -25.15
C GLU A 602 -25.74 -18.95 -25.14
N ALA A 603 -26.37 -19.12 -23.99
CA ALA A 603 -27.81 -19.03 -23.84
C ALA A 603 -28.38 -17.64 -24.19
N SER A 604 -27.56 -16.60 -24.19
CA SER A 604 -27.96 -15.24 -24.59
C SER A 604 -27.94 -15.00 -26.10
N GLN A 605 -27.47 -15.96 -26.91
CA GLN A 605 -27.49 -15.89 -28.37
C GLN A 605 -28.89 -16.23 -28.90
N SER A 606 -29.70 -15.21 -29.15
CA SER A 606 -31.02 -15.34 -29.77
C SER A 606 -31.26 -14.21 -30.77
N LYS A 607 -32.10 -14.49 -31.78
CA LYS A 607 -32.51 -13.50 -32.79
C LYS A 607 -33.66 -12.60 -32.30
N LEU A 608 -34.28 -12.90 -31.16
CA LEU A 608 -35.37 -12.10 -30.62
C LEU A 608 -34.84 -10.73 -30.14
N PRO A 609 -35.46 -9.60 -30.50
CA PRO A 609 -34.95 -8.28 -30.14
C PRO A 609 -34.78 -8.05 -28.63
N GLN A 610 -35.66 -8.60 -27.78
CA GLN A 610 -35.49 -8.51 -26.33
C GLN A 610 -34.31 -9.36 -25.82
N ALA A 611 -34.01 -10.49 -26.46
CA ALA A 611 -32.91 -11.35 -26.07
C ALA A 611 -31.56 -10.76 -26.49
N LEU A 612 -31.50 -10.08 -27.65
CA LEU A 612 -30.33 -9.28 -28.07
C LEU A 612 -30.02 -8.18 -27.05
N ARG A 613 -31.04 -7.47 -26.55
CA ARG A 613 -30.87 -6.51 -25.44
C ARG A 613 -30.30 -7.18 -24.20
N ASP A 614 -30.91 -8.30 -23.80
CA ASP A 614 -30.55 -9.00 -22.56
C ASP A 614 -29.13 -9.57 -22.63
N GLY A 615 -28.72 -10.12 -23.78
CA GLY A 615 -27.35 -10.56 -24.06
C GLY A 615 -26.35 -9.41 -24.06
N ALA A 616 -26.68 -8.28 -24.69
CA ALA A 616 -25.82 -7.09 -24.64
C ALA A 616 -25.61 -6.56 -23.20
N MET A 617 -26.63 -6.63 -22.34
CA MET A 617 -26.47 -6.26 -20.92
C MET A 617 -25.54 -7.22 -20.17
N VAL A 618 -25.70 -8.54 -20.37
CA VAL A 618 -24.88 -9.56 -19.69
C VAL A 618 -23.42 -9.48 -20.16
N GLU A 619 -23.19 -9.39 -21.46
CA GLU A 619 -21.86 -9.23 -22.05
C GLU A 619 -21.20 -7.92 -21.57
N LEU A 620 -21.95 -6.81 -21.50
CA LEU A 620 -21.40 -5.54 -21.00
C LEU A 620 -21.05 -5.61 -19.51
N PHE A 621 -21.89 -6.22 -18.67
CA PHE A 621 -21.57 -6.43 -17.25
C PHE A 621 -20.30 -7.25 -17.07
N TYR A 622 -20.16 -8.32 -17.86
CA TYR A 622 -18.98 -9.18 -17.82
C TYR A 622 -17.76 -8.54 -18.45
N SER A 623 -17.91 -7.63 -19.42
CA SER A 623 -16.78 -7.01 -20.11
C SER A 623 -16.15 -5.83 -19.41
N SER A 624 -16.98 -5.03 -18.73
CA SER A 624 -16.57 -3.72 -18.21
C SER A 624 -16.79 -3.61 -16.70
N GLY A 625 -17.22 -4.70 -16.05
CA GLY A 625 -17.37 -4.75 -14.60
C GLY A 625 -18.32 -3.70 -14.03
N LEU A 626 -19.26 -3.15 -14.81
CA LEU A 626 -20.12 -2.03 -14.38
C LEU A 626 -21.00 -2.38 -13.18
N ARG A 627 -21.29 -1.38 -12.35
CA ARG A 627 -22.36 -1.50 -11.34
C ARG A 627 -23.72 -1.47 -12.03
N LEU A 628 -24.74 -2.02 -11.37
CA LEU A 628 -26.12 -2.01 -11.89
C LEU A 628 -26.61 -0.59 -12.22
N ALA A 629 -26.35 0.37 -11.33
CA ALA A 629 -26.73 1.75 -11.53
C ALA A 629 -25.97 2.40 -12.71
N GLU A 630 -24.70 2.05 -12.88
CA GLU A 630 -23.86 2.56 -13.98
C GLU A 630 -24.41 2.08 -15.33
N LEU A 631 -24.71 0.79 -15.48
CA LEU A 631 -25.29 0.23 -16.72
C LEU A 631 -26.66 0.83 -17.07
N ILE A 632 -27.52 1.03 -16.08
CA ILE A 632 -28.87 1.57 -16.29
C ILE A 632 -28.83 3.01 -16.75
N ASN A 633 -27.87 3.79 -16.26
CA ASN A 633 -27.73 5.20 -16.54
C ASN A 633 -26.88 5.50 -17.79
N LEU A 634 -26.48 4.48 -18.56
CA LEU A 634 -25.78 4.70 -19.83
C LEU A 634 -26.70 5.32 -20.87
N ASP A 635 -26.18 6.33 -21.54
CA ASP A 635 -26.75 6.94 -22.74
C ASP A 635 -26.01 6.47 -23.99
N LEU A 636 -26.70 6.57 -25.14
CA LEU A 636 -26.12 6.23 -26.43
C LEU A 636 -24.98 7.18 -26.80
N LYS A 637 -25.11 8.46 -26.47
CA LYS A 637 -24.12 9.52 -26.68
C LYS A 637 -24.16 10.48 -25.51
N TYR A 638 -23.05 11.17 -25.27
CA TYR A 638 -23.01 12.28 -24.32
C TYR A 638 -24.00 13.37 -24.71
N LYS A 639 -24.82 13.83 -23.76
CA LYS A 639 -25.71 14.97 -23.94
C LYS A 639 -25.75 15.84 -22.68
N GLU A 640 -25.70 17.15 -22.88
CA GLU A 640 -26.11 18.13 -21.87
C GLU A 640 -27.59 18.45 -22.10
N HIS A 641 -28.40 18.28 -21.06
CA HIS A 641 -29.81 18.60 -21.06
C HIS A 641 -30.01 20.10 -20.83
N ALA A 642 -31.11 20.65 -21.37
CA ALA A 642 -31.41 22.08 -21.31
C ALA A 642 -31.59 22.63 -19.88
N ASN A 643 -31.79 21.75 -18.89
CA ASN A 643 -31.89 22.07 -17.46
C ASN A 643 -30.53 22.04 -16.73
N GLY A 644 -29.41 21.86 -17.44
CA GLY A 644 -28.07 21.75 -16.88
C GLY A 644 -27.65 20.33 -16.46
N ASP A 645 -28.52 19.33 -16.58
CA ASP A 645 -28.18 17.93 -16.28
C ASP A 645 -27.27 17.35 -17.37
N ARG A 646 -26.27 16.57 -16.98
CA ARG A 646 -25.32 15.91 -17.90
C ARG A 646 -25.53 14.40 -17.86
N SER A 647 -25.29 13.72 -18.99
CA SER A 647 -25.26 12.26 -19.03
C SER A 647 -24.32 11.69 -17.95
N ALA A 648 -24.87 10.85 -17.07
CA ALA A 648 -24.10 10.21 -16.01
C ALA A 648 -23.13 9.14 -16.54
N GLY A 649 -23.36 8.63 -17.76
CA GLY A 649 -22.44 7.80 -18.52
C GLY A 649 -22.88 7.62 -19.96
N TRP A 650 -21.95 7.32 -20.86
CA TRP A 650 -22.25 7.13 -22.29
C TRP A 650 -21.34 6.09 -22.95
N LEU A 651 -21.80 5.56 -24.08
CA LEU A 651 -21.06 4.61 -24.91
C LEU A 651 -20.19 5.35 -25.94
N ASP A 652 -18.89 5.04 -25.96
CA ASP A 652 -17.96 5.40 -27.04
C ASP A 652 -17.59 4.14 -27.83
N LEU A 653 -18.38 3.85 -28.86
CA LEU A 653 -18.20 2.65 -29.69
C LEU A 653 -16.92 2.71 -30.57
N PRO A 654 -16.56 3.84 -31.20
CA PRO A 654 -15.28 3.99 -31.89
C PRO A 654 -14.06 3.77 -30.98
N GLY A 655 -14.07 4.38 -29.79
CA GLY A 655 -13.00 4.22 -28.79
C GLY A 655 -13.03 2.90 -28.04
N LYS A 656 -14.04 2.04 -28.28
CA LYS A 656 -14.27 0.76 -27.57
C LYS A 656 -14.36 0.95 -26.05
N GLN A 657 -15.03 2.00 -25.60
CA GLN A 657 -15.03 2.45 -24.20
C GLN A 657 -16.44 2.80 -23.72
N VAL A 658 -16.66 2.71 -22.40
CA VAL A 658 -17.81 3.29 -21.71
C VAL A 658 -17.31 4.30 -20.69
N HIS A 659 -17.90 5.49 -20.69
CA HIS A 659 -17.66 6.49 -19.66
C HIS A 659 -18.73 6.39 -18.59
N VAL A 660 -18.34 6.36 -17.31
CA VAL A 660 -19.27 6.23 -16.19
C VAL A 660 -18.89 7.13 -15.03
N THR A 661 -19.91 7.71 -14.39
CA THR A 661 -19.74 8.51 -13.17
C THR A 661 -20.04 7.65 -11.94
N GLY A 662 -19.03 7.49 -11.07
CA GLY A 662 -19.09 6.68 -9.85
C GLY A 662 -19.47 7.45 -8.59
N LYS A 663 -19.37 6.78 -7.43
CA LYS A 663 -19.65 7.38 -6.10
C LYS A 663 -18.70 8.57 -5.85
N GLY A 664 -19.26 9.71 -5.43
CA GLY A 664 -18.50 10.95 -5.21
C GLY A 664 -18.29 11.78 -6.48
N ASN A 665 -19.14 11.60 -7.51
CA ASN A 665 -19.11 12.33 -8.78
C ASN A 665 -17.80 12.16 -9.59
N ARG A 666 -17.08 11.06 -9.37
CA ARG A 666 -15.82 10.76 -10.09
C ARG A 666 -16.11 10.04 -11.40
N GLN A 667 -15.68 10.62 -12.51
CA GLN A 667 -15.76 9.98 -13.81
C GLN A 667 -14.61 8.97 -14.00
N ARG A 668 -14.91 7.86 -14.66
CA ARG A 668 -13.91 6.91 -15.16
C ARG A 668 -14.33 6.37 -16.51
N THR A 669 -13.33 5.99 -17.30
CA THR A 669 -13.54 5.34 -18.59
C THR A 669 -13.12 3.87 -18.48
N VAL A 670 -13.93 2.97 -19.02
CA VAL A 670 -13.68 1.52 -18.94
C VAL A 670 -13.70 0.94 -20.36
N PRO A 671 -12.66 0.19 -20.78
CA PRO A 671 -12.65 -0.46 -22.08
C PRO A 671 -13.70 -1.58 -22.14
N ILE A 672 -14.17 -1.84 -23.36
CA ILE A 672 -15.12 -2.90 -23.71
C ILE A 672 -14.43 -3.85 -24.67
N GLY A 673 -14.52 -5.15 -24.40
CA GLY A 673 -13.95 -6.17 -25.26
C GLY A 673 -14.76 -6.45 -26.51
N SER A 674 -14.14 -7.16 -27.44
CA SER A 674 -14.66 -7.45 -28.78
C SER A 674 -16.04 -8.14 -28.76
N LYS A 675 -16.29 -9.05 -27.81
CA LYS A 675 -17.56 -9.79 -27.69
C LYS A 675 -18.71 -8.92 -27.21
N ALA A 676 -18.47 -8.05 -26.24
CA ALA A 676 -19.46 -7.07 -25.79
C ALA A 676 -19.74 -6.02 -26.86
N ILE A 677 -18.74 -5.60 -27.64
CA ILE A 677 -18.94 -4.74 -28.81
C ILE A 677 -19.85 -5.42 -29.85
N ALA A 678 -19.61 -6.70 -30.15
CA ALA A 678 -20.45 -7.45 -31.09
C ALA A 678 -21.91 -7.53 -30.61
N ALA A 679 -22.12 -7.84 -29.32
CA ALA A 679 -23.45 -7.89 -28.72
C ALA A 679 -24.15 -6.51 -28.71
N LEU A 680 -23.41 -5.45 -28.39
CA LEU A 680 -23.91 -4.07 -28.45
C LEU A 680 -24.32 -3.69 -29.88
N LYS A 681 -23.51 -4.00 -30.89
CA LYS A 681 -23.88 -3.75 -32.30
C LYS A 681 -25.16 -4.48 -32.71
N ALA A 682 -25.30 -5.74 -32.31
CA ALA A 682 -26.52 -6.52 -32.58
C ALA A 682 -27.75 -5.91 -31.89
N TRP A 683 -27.62 -5.46 -30.64
CA TRP A 683 -28.68 -4.72 -29.94
C TRP A 683 -29.02 -3.39 -30.63
N LEU A 684 -28.01 -2.59 -30.97
CA LEU A 684 -28.20 -1.28 -31.60
C LEU A 684 -28.91 -1.37 -32.95
N ALA A 685 -28.74 -2.46 -33.70
CA ALA A 685 -29.44 -2.70 -34.96
C ALA A 685 -30.97 -2.85 -34.79
N VAL A 686 -31.42 -3.44 -33.68
CA VAL A 686 -32.85 -3.69 -33.41
C VAL A 686 -33.46 -2.69 -32.41
N ARG A 687 -32.62 -1.94 -31.68
CA ARG A 687 -33.02 -0.94 -30.68
C ARG A 687 -34.03 0.10 -31.20
N PRO A 688 -33.99 0.59 -32.45
CA PRO A 688 -34.97 1.57 -32.95
C PRO A 688 -36.44 1.13 -32.76
N GLN A 689 -36.71 -0.19 -32.77
CA GLN A 689 -38.06 -0.75 -32.55
C GLN A 689 -38.60 -0.50 -31.13
N PHE A 690 -37.74 -0.14 -30.17
CA PHE A 690 -38.10 0.09 -28.78
C PHE A 690 -38.21 1.59 -28.45
N ILE A 691 -37.80 2.48 -29.35
CA ILE A 691 -37.86 3.91 -29.10
C ILE A 691 -39.32 4.37 -29.17
N ARG A 692 -39.78 5.04 -28.11
CA ARG A 692 -41.14 5.61 -28.03
C ARG A 692 -41.08 7.13 -27.88
N ALA A 693 -40.40 7.59 -26.84
CA ALA A 693 -40.27 9.02 -26.53
C ALA A 693 -38.80 9.44 -26.43
N ASP A 694 -38.02 8.80 -25.55
CA ASP A 694 -36.62 9.14 -25.33
C ASP A 694 -35.70 8.14 -26.03
N ALA A 695 -34.91 8.65 -26.98
CA ALA A 695 -33.93 7.87 -27.74
C ALA A 695 -32.55 7.85 -27.08
N GLN A 696 -32.33 8.49 -25.94
CA GLN A 696 -31.03 8.56 -25.28
C GLN A 696 -30.61 7.29 -24.51
N PRO A 697 -31.45 6.69 -23.64
CA PRO A 697 -31.02 5.59 -22.77
C PRO A 697 -30.54 4.39 -23.56
N LEU A 698 -29.33 3.89 -23.33
CA LEU A 698 -28.75 2.79 -24.10
C LEU A 698 -29.64 1.53 -24.08
N PHE A 699 -30.20 1.22 -22.91
CA PHE A 699 -31.10 0.08 -22.71
C PHE A 699 -32.53 0.52 -22.39
N LEU A 700 -33.47 0.09 -23.24
CA LEU A 700 -34.89 0.42 -23.16
C LEU A 700 -35.72 -0.78 -22.69
N SER A 701 -36.79 -0.50 -21.93
CA SER A 701 -37.84 -1.46 -21.61
C SER A 701 -38.72 -1.73 -22.84
N SER A 702 -39.61 -2.73 -22.76
CA SER A 702 -40.61 -2.98 -23.82
C SER A 702 -41.58 -1.81 -24.01
N GLN A 703 -41.66 -0.89 -23.04
CA GLN A 703 -42.47 0.32 -23.09
C GLN A 703 -41.68 1.53 -23.63
N GLY A 704 -40.43 1.36 -24.04
CA GLY A 704 -39.57 2.42 -24.58
C GLY A 704 -39.11 3.46 -23.57
N ARG A 705 -39.10 3.11 -22.28
CA ARG A 705 -38.50 3.90 -21.19
C ARG A 705 -37.14 3.32 -20.80
N ARG A 706 -36.29 4.09 -20.11
CA ARG A 706 -35.04 3.57 -19.50
C ARG A 706 -35.35 2.32 -18.67
N ILE A 707 -34.56 1.27 -18.85
CA ILE A 707 -34.79 0.00 -18.16
C ILE A 707 -34.61 0.13 -16.64
N SER A 708 -35.51 -0.47 -15.85
CA SER A 708 -35.45 -0.37 -14.39
C SER A 708 -34.48 -1.38 -13.74
N PRO A 709 -33.96 -1.11 -12.53
CA PRO A 709 -33.10 -2.05 -11.81
C PRO A 709 -33.72 -3.42 -11.57
N SER A 710 -35.02 -3.46 -11.25
CA SER A 710 -35.76 -4.71 -11.06
C SER A 710 -35.90 -5.50 -12.36
N SER A 711 -36.08 -4.82 -13.49
CA SER A 711 -36.14 -5.46 -14.81
C SER A 711 -34.80 -6.11 -15.15
N VAL A 712 -33.69 -5.38 -15.03
CA VAL A 712 -32.35 -5.93 -15.31
C VAL A 712 -32.05 -7.17 -14.47
N LYS A 713 -32.33 -7.14 -13.16
CA LYS A 713 -32.15 -8.30 -12.28
C LYS A 713 -32.95 -9.52 -12.75
N LYS A 714 -34.23 -9.32 -13.13
CA LYS A 714 -35.08 -10.40 -13.67
C LYS A 714 -34.56 -10.94 -15.00
N ARG A 715 -34.02 -10.09 -15.88
CA ARG A 715 -33.43 -10.52 -17.17
C ARG A 715 -32.16 -11.33 -16.98
N VAL A 716 -31.22 -10.85 -16.16
CA VAL A 716 -29.98 -11.58 -15.83
C VAL A 716 -30.30 -12.96 -15.23
N LYS A 717 -31.25 -13.04 -14.29
CA LYS A 717 -31.68 -14.32 -13.71
C LYS A 717 -32.28 -15.26 -14.77
N ARG A 718 -33.07 -14.73 -15.71
CA ARG A 718 -33.65 -15.52 -16.79
C ARG A 718 -32.58 -16.11 -17.71
N VAL A 719 -31.57 -15.33 -18.09
CA VAL A 719 -30.46 -15.82 -18.93
C VAL A 719 -29.70 -16.93 -18.19
N ALA A 720 -29.45 -16.77 -16.89
CA ALA A 720 -28.79 -17.81 -16.09
C ALA A 720 -29.61 -19.11 -16.02
N LEU A 721 -30.93 -19.02 -15.81
CA LEU A 721 -31.82 -20.19 -15.79
C LEU A 721 -31.87 -20.88 -17.15
N ALA A 722 -31.94 -20.12 -18.24
CA ALA A 722 -31.90 -20.67 -19.60
C ALA A 722 -30.57 -21.37 -19.92
N ALA A 723 -29.49 -21.00 -19.22
CA ALA A 723 -28.18 -21.63 -19.30
C ALA A 723 -28.01 -22.85 -18.35
N GLY A 724 -29.06 -23.26 -17.63
CA GLY A 724 -29.00 -24.38 -16.68
C GLY A 724 -28.26 -24.05 -15.38
N ILE A 725 -27.97 -22.78 -15.09
CA ILE A 725 -27.20 -22.37 -13.93
C ILE A 725 -28.13 -22.21 -12.72
N ALA A 726 -28.00 -23.11 -11.74
CA ALA A 726 -28.80 -23.10 -10.51
C ALA A 726 -28.44 -21.96 -9.54
N ALA A 727 -27.29 -21.30 -9.74
CA ALA A 727 -26.81 -20.22 -8.89
C ALA A 727 -27.68 -18.94 -9.01
N ASN A 728 -27.84 -18.20 -7.91
CA ASN A 728 -28.52 -16.89 -7.90
C ASN A 728 -27.65 -15.82 -8.59
N VAL A 729 -27.63 -15.83 -9.92
CA VAL A 729 -26.85 -14.87 -10.71
C VAL A 729 -27.51 -13.50 -10.73
N HIS A 730 -26.72 -12.47 -10.41
CA HIS A 730 -27.10 -11.07 -10.48
C HIS A 730 -25.89 -10.21 -10.87
N SER A 731 -26.09 -8.92 -11.13
CA SER A 731 -25.04 -8.00 -11.62
C SER A 731 -23.73 -8.03 -10.80
N HIS A 732 -23.80 -8.14 -9.47
CA HIS A 732 -22.58 -8.27 -8.65
C HIS A 732 -21.84 -9.61 -8.79
N VAL A 733 -22.52 -10.70 -9.15
CA VAL A 733 -21.88 -12.00 -9.43
C VAL A 733 -21.13 -11.89 -10.76
N LEU A 734 -21.77 -11.33 -11.80
CA LEU A 734 -21.12 -11.11 -13.09
C LEU A 734 -19.91 -10.17 -13.00
N ARG A 735 -20.03 -9.09 -12.22
CA ARG A 735 -18.92 -8.17 -11.95
C ARG A 735 -17.79 -8.84 -11.17
N HIS A 736 -18.11 -9.74 -10.24
CA HIS A 736 -17.10 -10.49 -9.49
C HIS A 736 -16.44 -11.56 -10.36
N SER A 737 -17.20 -12.26 -11.21
CA SER A 737 -16.67 -13.17 -12.24
C SER A 737 -15.75 -12.45 -13.22
N PHE A 738 -16.12 -11.27 -13.69
CA PHE A 738 -15.23 -10.42 -14.50
C PHE A 738 -13.91 -10.15 -13.75
N ALA A 739 -14.00 -9.63 -12.53
CA ALA A 739 -12.82 -9.30 -11.73
C ALA A 739 -11.94 -10.54 -11.48
N SER A 740 -12.55 -11.67 -11.14
CA SER A 740 -11.86 -12.92 -10.85
C SER A 740 -11.24 -13.54 -12.09
N HIS A 741 -11.95 -13.60 -13.21
CA HIS A 741 -11.45 -14.22 -14.44
C HIS A 741 -10.38 -13.37 -15.11
N VAL A 742 -10.54 -12.04 -15.14
CA VAL A 742 -9.49 -11.15 -15.65
C VAL A 742 -8.27 -11.18 -14.74
N LEU A 743 -8.43 -11.27 -13.42
CA LEU A 743 -7.30 -11.45 -12.51
C LEU A 743 -6.59 -12.79 -12.75
N GLN A 744 -7.33 -13.88 -12.92
CA GLN A 744 -6.80 -15.21 -13.21
C GLN A 744 -6.06 -15.29 -14.54
N SER A 745 -6.43 -14.47 -15.53
CA SER A 745 -5.78 -14.46 -16.84
C SER A 745 -4.65 -13.43 -16.96
N SER A 746 -4.66 -12.36 -16.17
CA SER A 746 -3.77 -11.20 -16.35
C SER A 746 -2.71 -11.05 -15.26
N GLY A 747 -2.94 -11.61 -14.06
CA GLY A 747 -2.10 -11.38 -12.89
C GLY A 747 -2.10 -9.95 -12.32
N ASP A 748 -2.64 -8.96 -13.04
CA ASP A 748 -2.61 -7.55 -12.64
C ASP A 748 -3.85 -7.13 -11.83
N LEU A 749 -3.74 -7.27 -10.51
CA LEU A 749 -4.78 -6.86 -9.55
C LEU A 749 -5.09 -5.36 -9.61
N ARG A 750 -4.13 -4.50 -9.97
CA ARG A 750 -4.29 -3.05 -9.91
C ARG A 750 -5.07 -2.54 -11.12
N ALA A 751 -4.80 -3.08 -12.31
CA ALA A 751 -5.60 -2.77 -13.49
C ALA A 751 -7.07 -3.20 -13.33
N VAL A 752 -7.31 -4.38 -12.75
CA VAL A 752 -8.67 -4.84 -12.41
C VAL A 752 -9.35 -3.91 -11.39
N GLN A 753 -8.61 -3.39 -10.41
CA GLN A 753 -9.14 -2.45 -9.42
C GLN A 753 -9.50 -1.08 -10.01
N GLU A 754 -8.72 -0.58 -10.97
CA GLU A 754 -8.98 0.67 -11.69
C GLU A 754 -10.25 0.56 -12.55
N MET A 755 -10.40 -0.53 -13.31
CA MET A 755 -11.62 -0.80 -14.09
C MET A 755 -12.88 -0.88 -13.21
N LEU A 756 -12.75 -1.45 -12.00
CA LEU A 756 -13.84 -1.56 -11.04
C LEU A 756 -14.14 -0.24 -10.30
N GLY A 757 -13.25 0.75 -10.32
CA GLY A 757 -13.48 2.06 -9.69
C GLY A 757 -13.65 1.99 -8.17
N HIS A 758 -12.70 1.35 -7.48
CA HIS A 758 -12.60 1.32 -6.02
C HIS A 758 -11.94 2.60 -5.48
N ALA A 759 -12.55 3.25 -4.48
CA ALA A 759 -12.18 4.59 -4.01
C ALA A 759 -11.22 4.63 -2.79
N SER A 760 -10.67 3.50 -2.32
CA SER A 760 -9.66 3.52 -1.25
C SER A 760 -8.54 2.51 -1.50
N ILE A 761 -7.35 3.03 -1.78
CA ILE A 761 -6.06 2.40 -1.53
C ILE A 761 -5.36 3.44 -0.66
N ALA A 762 -5.02 3.11 0.58
CA ALA A 762 -4.21 4.01 1.41
C ALA A 762 -2.94 4.34 0.60
N ALA A 763 -2.81 5.63 0.29
CA ALA A 763 -2.16 6.18 -0.88
C ALA A 763 -0.63 6.02 -0.87
N THR A 764 -0.07 5.69 -2.04
CA THR A 764 1.02 6.46 -2.66
C THR A 764 0.90 6.33 -4.17
N GLN A 765 0.71 7.49 -4.83
CA GLN A 765 0.76 7.64 -6.28
C GLN A 765 2.20 7.46 -6.76
N ILE A 766 2.51 6.27 -7.27
CA ILE A 766 3.50 6.05 -8.33
C ILE A 766 2.84 5.06 -9.29
N TYR A 767 3.16 5.16 -10.57
CA TYR A 767 2.62 4.42 -11.73
C TYR A 767 1.45 5.10 -12.43
N THR A 768 1.86 6.05 -13.26
CA THR A 768 1.16 6.69 -14.37
C THR A 768 0.98 5.70 -15.53
N SER A 769 -0.21 5.76 -16.15
CA SER A 769 -0.63 5.17 -17.43
C SER A 769 -0.40 3.66 -17.63
N LEU A 770 -1.35 2.86 -17.18
CA LEU A 770 -1.62 1.58 -17.85
C LEU A 770 -2.13 1.87 -19.27
N ASP A 771 -1.55 1.19 -20.27
CA ASP A 771 -2.06 1.24 -21.65
C ASP A 771 -3.44 0.57 -21.71
N PHE A 772 -4.49 1.36 -21.93
CA PHE A 772 -5.87 0.88 -22.02
C PHE A 772 -6.05 -0.17 -23.14
N GLN A 773 -5.19 -0.17 -24.16
CA GLN A 773 -5.21 -1.16 -25.23
C GLN A 773 -4.72 -2.53 -24.75
N HIS A 774 -3.72 -2.55 -23.87
CA HIS A 774 -3.23 -3.77 -23.22
C HIS A 774 -4.35 -4.43 -22.39
N LEU A 775 -5.15 -3.65 -21.67
CA LEU A 775 -6.25 -4.15 -20.85
C LEU A 775 -7.42 -4.73 -21.66
N ALA A 776 -7.76 -4.11 -22.80
CA ALA A 776 -8.74 -4.65 -23.72
C ALA A 776 -8.29 -6.00 -24.31
N ASN A 777 -7.01 -6.11 -24.68
CA ASN A 777 -6.41 -7.34 -25.21
C ASN A 777 -6.39 -8.46 -24.16
N VAL A 778 -6.03 -8.14 -22.92
CA VAL A 778 -6.06 -9.06 -21.78
C VAL A 778 -7.47 -9.61 -21.55
N TYR A 779 -8.51 -8.76 -21.59
CA TYR A 779 -9.89 -9.23 -21.52
C TYR A 779 -10.26 -10.13 -22.70
N ASP A 780 -9.89 -9.75 -23.92
CA ASP A 780 -10.19 -10.55 -25.12
C ASP A 780 -9.52 -11.93 -25.04
N GLN A 781 -8.33 -12.04 -24.44
CA GLN A 781 -7.67 -13.33 -24.18
C GLN A 781 -8.35 -14.12 -23.05
N ALA A 782 -8.84 -13.43 -22.01
CA ALA A 782 -9.55 -14.00 -20.86
C ALA A 782 -10.99 -14.45 -21.17
N HIS A 783 -11.54 -13.99 -22.30
CA HIS A 783 -12.94 -14.22 -22.61
C HIS A 783 -13.21 -15.72 -22.81
N PRO A 784 -14.24 -16.32 -22.18
CA PRO A 784 -14.55 -17.75 -22.30
C PRO A 784 -14.81 -18.24 -23.74
N ARG A 785 -14.99 -17.30 -24.68
CA ARG A 785 -15.24 -17.54 -26.11
C ARG A 785 -14.06 -17.24 -27.03
N ALA A 786 -12.92 -16.82 -26.49
CA ALA A 786 -11.74 -16.50 -27.30
C ALA A 786 -11.06 -17.74 -27.87
N ARG A 787 -11.19 -18.89 -27.21
CA ARG A 787 -10.52 -20.16 -27.59
C ARG A 787 -11.19 -20.96 -28.71
N LYS A 788 -12.25 -20.46 -29.35
CA LYS A 788 -12.83 -21.12 -30.54
C LYS A 788 -12.00 -20.72 -31.77
N ARG A 789 -11.03 -21.56 -32.16
CA ARG A 789 -10.55 -21.60 -33.56
C ARG A 789 -11.74 -22.07 -34.41
N SER A 790 -12.06 -21.30 -35.45
CA SER A 790 -12.97 -21.71 -36.53
C SER A 790 -12.46 -22.99 -37.19
#